data_AF-A0AAN7Z601-F1
#
_entry.id   AF-A0AAN7Z601-F1
#
_cell.length_a   1.000
_cell.length_b   1.000
_cell.length_c   1.000
_cell.angle_alpha   90.00
_cell.angle_beta   90.00
_cell.angle_gamma   90.00
#
_symmetry.space_group_name_H-M   'P 1'
#
loop_
_entity.id
_entity.type
_entity.pdbx_description
1 polymer ?
#
loop_
_entity_poly.entity_id
_entity_poly.type
_entity_poly.pdbx_seq_one_letter_code
_entity_poly.pdbx_strand_id
1 'polypeptide(L)'
;MRKAFGTYPGEVSFDGLGQSYPSPDPAHTPYYTSLTTSIVYSFPGYTGEGIPDNAISAGQIIKVPKDISHRAFSASFLVSGDKEFYTAAANVTFAYTDGSASSYELRSLDWFSWLTLNRGEIIFPFRFTPAGVNWNTSHIFERTAPLLPGKTLRSITLPDVPDGNGRLHVFAISLWEGKASVAVQAVRPTQKWFGIGEQIVEVAVNNVGEECVAGPGITVRLDGEGFTTTKPGALKRLCPGDQKIVKIGVTGSPNAPVNVSVIIDGDTSRQVFDFPEVEIGLTEWTSELDNLARHESPEWFDGAKFGIFIHWGVYAVTGWGNSTPHESYAEWFWWYSTHHPQADPSEFYSYRLRTYGPEWAYDDTFPDFTASKFDPKAWYFVITSKHHDGFALFDTGLTSNRSSTHYGPKRDILRELFDAAAEYQPSLRRGTYFSLPEWYNPDFGPYGFDQLPADTAPGTISWPGVLPLNPYTGAVEPYTGRVPVDDFISDVMLPQMRILATDYETDIMWCDIGAANATAIFAAEWWTATRAANRQVAINSRCGVAQAADFDTPEYATFASAQTRKWESNMGMDPYSYGYNSATPDEAYMNASTLIHTLVDVVSKNGNLLLDVGPRADGTIVQSEIDSLREAGRWIRSHGEALFNTTYWFVQTEIKGVGLDVRFTQKDDAFYILFLQKPVLDKGAVRVPAPLPILKGDKVSLLSVKGGEDLVWNLSSSEGQRVLNIKLKGELLDIDEIPGINRPFIGTAEPPQNATVTTLNSAMLITTSLLLPNLGECQVDFVRSYTATND
;
A
#
# COMPACT_ATOMS: atom_id res chain seq x y z
N MET A 1 -29.26 14.44 3.67
CA MET A 1 -28.76 15.17 2.48
C MET A 1 -28.02 16.41 2.95
N ARG A 2 -26.91 16.78 2.31
CA ARG A 2 -26.08 17.98 2.62
C ARG A 2 -25.67 18.67 1.31
N LYS A 3 -25.07 19.84 1.46
CA LYS A 3 -24.49 20.64 0.38
C LYS A 3 -22.98 20.58 0.51
N ALA A 4 -22.31 20.08 -0.52
CA ALA A 4 -20.88 19.83 -0.55
C ALA A 4 -20.13 20.85 -1.42
N PHE A 5 -20.72 21.27 -2.55
CA PHE A 5 -20.09 22.17 -3.50
C PHE A 5 -20.51 23.62 -3.29
N GLY A 6 -19.53 24.52 -3.24
CA GLY A 6 -19.71 25.97 -3.22
C GLY A 6 -19.05 26.64 -4.43
N THR A 7 -19.34 27.93 -4.60
CA THR A 7 -18.82 28.82 -5.63
C THR A 7 -17.99 29.96 -5.04
N TYR A 8 -18.09 30.22 -3.74
CA TYR A 8 -17.27 31.18 -3.00
C TYR A 8 -17.12 30.78 -1.51
N PRO A 9 -16.12 31.34 -0.79
CA PRO A 9 -15.90 31.08 0.64
C PRO A 9 -17.14 31.33 1.51
N GLY A 10 -17.43 30.40 2.42
CA GLY A 10 -18.54 30.52 3.37
C GLY A 10 -19.95 30.28 2.82
N GLU A 11 -20.12 30.00 1.52
CA GLU A 11 -21.44 29.73 0.93
C GLU A 11 -22.11 28.48 1.53
N VAL A 12 -21.34 27.40 1.67
CA VAL A 12 -21.86 26.09 2.08
C VAL A 12 -20.91 25.40 3.08
N SER A 13 -21.41 24.36 3.75
CA SER A 13 -20.70 23.65 4.81
C SER A 13 -20.87 22.13 4.63
N PHE A 14 -19.86 21.51 4.04
CA PHE A 14 -19.76 20.07 3.83
C PHE A 14 -19.51 19.35 5.16
N ASP A 15 -18.46 19.78 5.88
CA ASP A 15 -17.98 19.19 7.14
C ASP A 15 -18.71 19.70 8.39
N GLY A 16 -19.51 20.76 8.26
CA GLY A 16 -20.15 21.43 9.40
C GLY A 16 -19.31 22.55 10.02
N LEU A 17 -18.08 22.77 9.55
CA LEU A 17 -17.17 23.85 9.96
C LEU A 17 -17.20 25.04 8.99
N GLY A 18 -18.08 25.01 7.99
CA GLY A 18 -18.19 26.03 6.95
C GLY A 18 -17.15 25.88 5.84
N GLN A 19 -16.58 24.67 5.71
CA GLN A 19 -15.69 24.33 4.61
C GLN A 19 -16.44 23.56 3.53
N SER A 20 -16.01 23.69 2.28
CA SER A 20 -16.65 23.03 1.14
C SER A 20 -15.72 22.81 -0.04
N TYR A 21 -16.13 21.92 -0.93
CA TYR A 21 -15.48 21.73 -2.23
C TYR A 21 -15.79 22.93 -3.14
N PRO A 22 -14.89 23.29 -4.07
CA PRO A 22 -15.30 24.13 -5.19
C PRO A 22 -16.26 23.39 -6.11
N SER A 23 -17.02 24.15 -6.91
CA SER A 23 -17.83 23.57 -7.99
C SER A 23 -16.97 22.65 -8.86
N PRO A 24 -17.43 21.43 -9.17
CA PRO A 24 -16.70 20.54 -10.06
C PRO A 24 -16.51 21.15 -11.45
N ASP A 25 -15.48 20.67 -12.14
CA ASP A 25 -15.26 20.98 -13.56
C ASP A 25 -16.55 20.65 -14.35
N PRO A 26 -17.04 21.55 -15.21
CA PRO A 26 -18.15 21.26 -16.11
C PRO A 26 -17.99 19.95 -16.89
N ALA A 27 -16.77 19.55 -17.24
CA ALA A 27 -16.47 18.28 -17.91
C ALA A 27 -16.84 17.03 -17.07
N HIS A 28 -16.93 17.16 -15.75
CA HIS A 28 -17.33 16.09 -14.83
C HIS A 28 -18.83 16.12 -14.51
N THR A 29 -19.62 17.00 -15.15
CA THR A 29 -21.04 17.18 -14.83
C THR A 29 -21.91 17.25 -16.10
N PRO A 30 -23.17 16.75 -16.07
CA PRO A 30 -23.82 16.04 -14.97
C PRO A 30 -23.39 14.57 -14.85
N TYR A 31 -22.36 14.15 -15.58
CA TYR A 31 -21.83 12.79 -15.54
C TYR A 31 -20.33 12.77 -15.31
N TYR A 32 -19.87 11.84 -14.49
CA TYR A 32 -18.46 11.54 -14.29
C TYR A 32 -18.17 10.10 -14.70
N THR A 33 -17.10 9.87 -15.46
CA THR A 33 -16.62 8.52 -15.79
C THR A 33 -15.33 8.28 -15.04
N SER A 34 -15.30 7.25 -14.19
CA SER A 34 -14.09 6.87 -13.45
C SER A 34 -12.96 6.56 -14.43
N LEU A 35 -11.79 7.15 -14.16
CA LEU A 35 -10.56 6.92 -14.93
C LEU A 35 -9.99 5.52 -14.65
N THR A 36 -10.34 4.95 -13.51
CA THR A 36 -9.86 3.65 -13.05
C THR A 36 -10.77 2.50 -13.51
N THR A 37 -12.09 2.66 -13.36
CA THR A 37 -13.06 1.56 -13.53
C THR A 37 -13.95 1.70 -14.77
N SER A 38 -13.89 2.85 -15.46
CA SER A 38 -14.79 3.27 -16.54
C SER A 38 -16.27 3.30 -16.14
N ILE A 39 -16.58 3.29 -14.85
CA ILE A 39 -17.95 3.38 -14.35
C ILE A 39 -18.46 4.81 -14.52
N VAL A 40 -19.65 4.93 -15.08
CA VAL A 40 -20.34 6.22 -15.28
C VAL A 40 -21.25 6.48 -14.09
N TYR A 41 -21.14 7.69 -13.54
CA TYR A 41 -21.94 8.20 -12.44
C TYR A 41 -22.77 9.39 -12.91
N SER A 42 -24.04 9.44 -12.49
CA SER A 42 -24.79 10.71 -12.49
C SER A 42 -24.23 11.57 -11.36
N PHE A 43 -23.32 12.48 -11.69
CA PHE A 43 -22.59 13.29 -10.72
C PHE A 43 -23.28 14.66 -10.55
N PRO A 44 -23.73 15.01 -9.34
CA PRO A 44 -24.71 16.09 -9.15
C PRO A 44 -24.20 17.50 -9.45
N GLY A 45 -22.88 17.74 -9.47
CA GLY A 45 -22.31 19.08 -9.67
C GLY A 45 -22.79 20.10 -8.61
N TYR A 46 -22.58 21.40 -8.88
CA TYR A 46 -23.19 22.45 -8.07
C TYR A 46 -24.67 22.65 -8.45
N THR A 47 -25.56 22.37 -7.52
CA THR A 47 -27.02 22.42 -7.72
C THR A 47 -27.71 23.72 -7.28
N GLY A 48 -26.96 24.77 -6.94
CA GLY A 48 -27.53 26.01 -6.37
C GLY A 48 -27.55 26.06 -4.84
N GLU A 49 -27.73 27.26 -4.29
CA GLU A 49 -27.76 27.50 -2.85
C GLU A 49 -28.92 26.75 -2.17
N GLY A 50 -28.63 26.05 -1.07
CA GLY A 50 -29.64 25.33 -0.27
C GLY A 50 -30.18 24.04 -0.89
N ILE A 51 -29.80 23.68 -2.13
CA ILE A 51 -30.19 22.41 -2.77
C ILE A 51 -29.10 21.36 -2.51
N PRO A 52 -29.40 20.27 -1.79
CA PRO A 52 -28.39 19.25 -1.52
C PRO A 52 -27.83 18.58 -2.78
N ASP A 53 -26.55 18.22 -2.75
CA ASP A 53 -25.81 17.53 -3.82
C ASP A 53 -25.10 16.26 -3.30
N ASN A 54 -25.33 15.87 -2.05
CA ASN A 54 -24.95 14.56 -1.53
C ASN A 54 -25.86 14.07 -0.39
N ALA A 55 -25.68 12.80 -0.01
CA ALA A 55 -26.34 12.15 1.11
C ALA A 55 -25.34 11.83 2.24
N ILE A 56 -25.61 12.28 3.47
CA ILE A 56 -24.95 11.70 4.65
C ILE A 56 -25.55 10.31 4.88
N SER A 57 -24.71 9.29 4.98
CA SER A 57 -25.06 7.92 5.32
C SER A 57 -25.62 7.84 6.75
N ALA A 58 -26.87 7.36 6.88
CA ALA A 58 -27.59 7.25 8.15
C ALA A 58 -28.67 6.15 8.07
N GLY A 59 -28.33 4.98 7.53
CA GLY A 59 -29.26 3.85 7.44
C GLY A 59 -30.30 3.93 6.31
N GLN A 60 -30.14 4.80 5.32
CA GLN A 60 -31.13 4.95 4.25
C GLN A 60 -31.25 3.68 3.41
N ILE A 61 -32.49 3.29 3.10
CA ILE A 61 -32.79 2.15 2.23
C ILE A 61 -33.12 2.65 0.83
N ILE A 62 -32.25 2.36 -0.12
CA ILE A 62 -32.38 2.68 -1.53
C ILE A 62 -32.97 1.46 -2.23
N LYS A 63 -34.20 1.58 -2.74
CA LYS A 63 -34.84 0.50 -3.51
C LYS A 63 -34.22 0.44 -4.90
N VAL A 64 -33.89 -0.77 -5.36
CA VAL A 64 -33.37 -1.00 -6.70
C VAL A 64 -34.54 -1.29 -7.65
N PRO A 65 -34.69 -0.54 -8.75
CA PRO A 65 -35.71 -0.78 -9.77
C PRO A 65 -35.64 -2.21 -10.36
N LYS A 66 -36.81 -2.82 -10.62
CA LYS A 66 -36.89 -4.23 -11.05
C LYS A 66 -36.26 -4.52 -12.41
N ASP A 67 -36.22 -3.50 -13.27
CA ASP A 67 -35.65 -3.53 -14.61
C ASP A 67 -34.12 -3.60 -14.63
N ILE A 68 -33.46 -3.19 -13.54
CA ILE A 68 -31.99 -3.28 -13.38
C ILE A 68 -31.56 -4.30 -12.32
N SER A 69 -32.43 -4.64 -11.38
CA SER A 69 -32.11 -5.47 -10.20
C SER A 69 -31.53 -6.85 -10.49
N HIS A 70 -31.93 -7.48 -11.60
CA HIS A 70 -31.55 -8.85 -11.95
C HIS A 70 -30.25 -8.92 -12.78
N ARG A 71 -29.68 -7.77 -13.14
CA ARG A 71 -28.49 -7.66 -14.01
C ARG A 71 -27.28 -7.02 -13.31
N ALA A 72 -27.46 -6.55 -12.08
CA ALA A 72 -26.41 -5.88 -11.32
C ALA A 72 -25.33 -6.88 -10.87
N PHE A 73 -24.08 -6.61 -11.27
CA PHE A 73 -22.91 -7.41 -10.92
C PHE A 73 -22.12 -6.80 -9.76
N SER A 74 -21.99 -5.47 -9.74
CA SER A 74 -21.32 -4.72 -8.69
C SER A 74 -22.05 -3.42 -8.40
N ALA A 75 -21.83 -2.87 -7.21
CA ALA A 75 -22.27 -1.54 -6.81
C ALA A 75 -21.05 -0.67 -6.51
N SER A 76 -20.93 0.46 -7.19
CA SER A 76 -19.82 1.39 -7.00
C SER A 76 -20.31 2.73 -6.46
N PHE A 77 -19.51 3.33 -5.59
CA PHE A 77 -19.88 4.49 -4.79
C PHE A 77 -18.83 5.59 -4.96
N LEU A 78 -19.27 6.82 -5.17
CA LEU A 78 -18.46 8.02 -4.96
C LEU A 78 -18.73 8.53 -3.55
N VAL A 79 -17.71 8.48 -2.69
CA VAL A 79 -17.85 8.74 -1.25
C VAL A 79 -16.76 9.66 -0.71
N SER A 80 -17.06 10.31 0.43
CA SER A 80 -16.07 11.04 1.19
C SER A 80 -16.37 11.02 2.69
N GLY A 81 -15.32 10.98 3.52
CA GLY A 81 -15.38 11.31 4.95
C GLY A 81 -15.25 12.83 5.13
N ASP A 82 -15.85 13.37 6.18
CA ASP A 82 -15.92 14.83 6.38
C ASP A 82 -15.10 15.37 7.56
N LYS A 83 -14.41 14.48 8.29
CA LYS A 83 -13.65 14.81 9.49
C LYS A 83 -12.17 14.57 9.24
N GLU A 84 -11.38 15.65 9.23
CA GLU A 84 -9.93 15.61 9.06
C GLU A 84 -9.26 14.64 10.06
N PHE A 85 -8.30 13.85 9.58
CA PHE A 85 -7.58 12.81 10.33
C PHE A 85 -8.41 11.57 10.76
N TYR A 86 -9.66 11.44 10.32
CA TYR A 86 -10.48 10.26 10.61
C TYR A 86 -10.90 9.53 9.35
N THR A 87 -10.85 8.20 9.41
CA THR A 87 -11.48 7.32 8.41
C THR A 87 -12.92 7.03 8.83
N ALA A 88 -13.88 7.38 7.98
CA ALA A 88 -15.26 6.96 8.15
C ALA A 88 -15.47 5.60 7.48
N ALA A 89 -15.82 4.57 8.24
CA ALA A 89 -16.03 3.22 7.72
C ALA A 89 -17.20 2.51 8.42
N ALA A 90 -18.06 1.85 7.64
CA ALA A 90 -19.13 1.00 8.13
C ALA A 90 -19.68 0.11 7.01
N ASN A 91 -20.47 -0.90 7.37
CA ASN A 91 -20.97 -1.88 6.39
C ASN A 91 -22.23 -1.38 5.64
N VAL A 92 -22.11 -1.26 4.31
CA VAL A 92 -23.29 -1.20 3.43
C VAL A 92 -23.89 -2.60 3.31
N THR A 93 -25.23 -2.71 3.33
CA THR A 93 -25.94 -3.98 3.22
C THR A 93 -26.69 -4.07 1.89
N PHE A 94 -26.50 -5.17 1.17
CA PHE A 94 -27.22 -5.52 -0.05
C PHE A 94 -28.24 -6.60 0.28
N ALA A 95 -29.54 -6.30 0.10
CA ALA A 95 -30.61 -7.26 0.33
C ALA A 95 -31.15 -7.78 -1.00
N TYR A 96 -31.37 -9.09 -1.09
CA TYR A 96 -31.83 -9.75 -2.31
C TYR A 96 -33.30 -10.18 -2.22
N THR A 97 -33.91 -10.45 -3.37
CA THR A 97 -35.33 -10.82 -3.46
C THR A 97 -35.68 -12.17 -2.82
N ASP A 98 -34.71 -13.08 -2.69
CA ASP A 98 -34.87 -14.38 -2.04
C ASP A 98 -34.75 -14.33 -0.51
N GLY A 99 -34.55 -13.14 0.06
CA GLY A 99 -34.40 -12.92 1.50
C GLY A 99 -32.96 -12.98 2.01
N SER A 100 -32.00 -13.39 1.18
CA SER A 100 -30.58 -13.32 1.53
C SER A 100 -30.06 -11.89 1.56
N ALA A 101 -28.89 -11.69 2.19
CA ALA A 101 -28.18 -10.42 2.20
C ALA A 101 -26.65 -10.63 2.18
N SER A 102 -25.92 -9.62 1.70
CA SER A 102 -24.47 -9.52 1.81
C SER A 102 -24.07 -8.13 2.32
N SER A 103 -22.85 -8.00 2.82
CA SER A 103 -22.31 -6.74 3.33
C SER A 103 -20.94 -6.43 2.75
N TYR A 104 -20.62 -5.15 2.65
CA TYR A 104 -19.31 -4.65 2.24
C TYR A 104 -18.91 -3.47 3.13
N GLU A 105 -17.66 -3.40 3.58
CA GLU A 105 -17.15 -2.24 4.31
C GLU A 105 -17.02 -1.06 3.34
N LEU A 106 -17.93 -0.10 3.45
CA LEU A 106 -17.82 1.17 2.76
C LEU A 106 -16.99 2.12 3.63
N ARG A 107 -15.78 2.41 3.16
CA ARG A 107 -14.82 3.30 3.84
C ARG A 107 -14.43 4.49 2.98
N SER A 108 -14.17 5.61 3.64
CA SER A 108 -13.53 6.76 3.05
C SER A 108 -12.53 7.37 4.02
N LEU A 109 -11.41 7.83 3.48
CA LEU A 109 -10.53 8.77 4.16
C LEU A 109 -11.24 10.12 4.28
N ASP A 110 -10.63 11.02 5.05
CA ASP A 110 -11.02 12.41 5.11
C ASP A 110 -10.88 13.10 3.75
N TRP A 111 -11.80 14.01 3.48
CA TRP A 111 -11.89 14.70 2.19
C TRP A 111 -10.70 15.60 1.89
N PHE A 112 -9.97 16.09 2.89
CA PHE A 112 -8.72 16.82 2.72
C PHE A 112 -7.81 16.50 3.90
N SER A 113 -6.51 16.66 3.72
CA SER A 113 -5.54 16.65 4.81
C SER A 113 -4.55 17.80 4.62
N TRP A 114 -4.09 18.41 5.72
CA TRP A 114 -3.06 19.46 5.66
C TRP A 114 -1.75 18.96 5.04
N LEU A 115 -1.38 17.72 5.36
CA LEU A 115 -0.29 17.01 4.71
C LEU A 115 -0.87 16.25 3.53
N THR A 116 -0.28 16.38 2.34
CA THR A 116 -0.79 15.65 1.18
C THR A 116 -0.50 14.17 1.39
N LEU A 117 -1.49 13.44 1.90
CA LEU A 117 -1.42 12.02 2.24
C LEU A 117 -2.42 11.18 1.44
N ASN A 118 -3.50 11.82 0.97
CA ASN A 118 -4.64 11.19 0.35
C ASN A 118 -4.62 11.39 -1.17
N ARG A 119 -5.04 10.36 -1.92
CA ARG A 119 -5.36 10.48 -3.34
C ARG A 119 -6.73 9.86 -3.62
N GLY A 120 -7.69 10.72 -3.91
CA GLY A 120 -9.03 10.31 -4.36
C GLY A 120 -9.10 10.01 -5.86
N GLU A 121 -10.27 9.55 -6.29
CA GLU A 121 -10.62 9.38 -7.72
C GLU A 121 -10.86 10.76 -8.38
N ILE A 122 -11.57 11.64 -7.66
CA ILE A 122 -11.75 13.05 -8.08
C ILE A 122 -10.95 13.93 -7.13
N ILE A 123 -10.02 14.71 -7.69
CA ILE A 123 -9.14 15.61 -6.94
C ILE A 123 -9.52 17.05 -7.28
N PHE A 124 -9.79 17.84 -6.25
CA PHE A 124 -10.04 19.27 -6.37
C PHE A 124 -8.80 20.04 -5.92
N PRO A 125 -8.40 21.11 -6.62
CA PRO A 125 -7.14 21.81 -6.38
C PRO A 125 -7.13 22.65 -5.09
N PHE A 126 -8.29 22.88 -4.47
CA PHE A 126 -8.43 23.65 -3.25
C PHE A 126 -9.73 23.29 -2.55
N ARG A 127 -9.96 23.89 -1.37
CA ARG A 127 -11.26 23.94 -0.70
C ARG A 127 -11.59 25.36 -0.24
N PHE A 128 -12.88 25.64 -0.10
CA PHE A 128 -13.33 26.87 0.55
C PHE A 128 -13.35 26.70 2.06
N THR A 129 -13.00 27.77 2.77
CA THR A 129 -13.14 27.91 4.22
C THR A 129 -14.10 29.06 4.52
N PRO A 130 -14.51 29.29 5.78
CA PRO A 130 -15.32 30.46 6.13
C PRO A 130 -14.64 31.80 5.80
N ALA A 131 -13.30 31.82 5.77
CA ALA A 131 -12.51 33.04 5.64
C ALA A 131 -11.85 33.22 4.26
N GLY A 132 -11.84 32.20 3.40
CA GLY A 132 -11.15 32.28 2.11
C GLY A 132 -11.01 30.94 1.40
N VAL A 133 -9.91 30.82 0.63
CA VAL A 133 -9.53 29.61 -0.10
C VAL A 133 -8.33 28.98 0.60
N ASN A 134 -8.38 27.69 0.87
CA ASN A 134 -7.22 26.89 1.28
C ASN A 134 -6.82 26.00 0.10
N TRP A 135 -5.56 26.10 -0.32
CA TRP A 135 -5.03 25.49 -1.54
C TRP A 135 -4.63 24.02 -1.40
N ASN A 136 -4.88 23.40 -0.26
CA ASN A 136 -4.71 21.95 -0.17
C ASN A 136 -5.80 21.24 -0.95
N THR A 137 -5.40 20.15 -1.58
CA THR A 137 -6.31 19.34 -2.38
C THR A 137 -7.43 18.75 -1.52
N SER A 138 -8.60 18.62 -2.11
CA SER A 138 -9.69 17.83 -1.53
C SER A 138 -10.13 16.72 -2.49
N HIS A 139 -10.77 15.68 -1.96
CA HIS A 139 -10.82 14.37 -2.61
C HIS A 139 -12.19 13.71 -2.45
N ILE A 140 -12.68 13.11 -3.53
CA ILE A 140 -13.79 12.14 -3.51
C ILE A 140 -13.23 10.78 -3.93
N PHE A 141 -13.62 9.73 -3.22
CA PHE A 141 -13.08 8.38 -3.39
C PHE A 141 -14.08 7.46 -4.07
N GLU A 142 -13.58 6.57 -4.93
CA GLU A 142 -14.37 5.48 -5.52
C GLU A 142 -14.21 4.20 -4.69
N ARG A 143 -15.32 3.49 -4.43
CA ARG A 143 -15.32 2.15 -3.83
C ARG A 143 -16.27 1.24 -4.60
N THR A 144 -15.85 0.02 -4.89
CA THR A 144 -16.65 -0.97 -5.62
C THR A 144 -16.87 -2.21 -4.77
N ALA A 145 -18.14 -2.56 -4.58
CA ALA A 145 -18.57 -3.73 -3.85
C ALA A 145 -19.07 -4.82 -4.81
N PRO A 146 -18.61 -6.08 -4.66
CA PRO A 146 -19.17 -7.21 -5.38
C PRO A 146 -20.60 -7.52 -4.90
N LEU A 147 -21.48 -7.95 -5.81
CA LEU A 147 -22.81 -8.48 -5.48
C LEU A 147 -22.82 -10.01 -5.58
N LEU A 148 -23.76 -10.66 -4.90
CA LEU A 148 -23.88 -12.11 -4.96
C LEU A 148 -24.31 -12.56 -6.37
N PRO A 149 -23.56 -13.45 -7.03
CA PRO A 149 -23.89 -13.92 -8.37
C PRO A 149 -25.22 -14.68 -8.39
N GLY A 150 -25.98 -14.52 -9.48
CA GLY A 150 -27.28 -15.19 -9.67
C GLY A 150 -28.39 -14.71 -8.72
N LYS A 151 -28.17 -13.63 -7.96
CA LYS A 151 -29.17 -13.04 -7.06
C LYS A 151 -29.71 -11.74 -7.64
N THR A 152 -31.00 -11.50 -7.44
CA THR A 152 -31.65 -10.25 -7.83
C THR A 152 -31.62 -9.26 -6.66
N LEU A 153 -30.90 -8.14 -6.83
CA LEU A 153 -30.73 -7.10 -5.82
C LEU A 153 -32.03 -6.34 -5.57
N ARG A 154 -32.52 -6.31 -4.33
CA ARG A 154 -33.77 -5.63 -3.97
C ARG A 154 -33.54 -4.21 -3.45
N SER A 155 -32.53 -4.05 -2.61
CA SER A 155 -32.24 -2.75 -1.99
C SER A 155 -30.80 -2.68 -1.49
N ILE A 156 -30.29 -1.45 -1.44
CA ILE A 156 -29.01 -1.09 -0.82
C ILE A 156 -29.34 -0.29 0.44
N THR A 157 -28.86 -0.73 1.59
CA THR A 157 -28.96 0.02 2.85
C THR A 157 -27.61 0.65 3.13
N LEU A 158 -27.56 1.98 3.07
CA LEU A 158 -26.37 2.76 3.42
C LEU A 158 -26.06 2.58 4.91
N PRO A 159 -24.78 2.52 5.30
CA PRO A 159 -24.42 2.35 6.70
C PRO A 159 -24.89 3.50 7.58
N ASP A 160 -24.99 3.25 8.88
CA ASP A 160 -25.02 4.30 9.90
C ASP A 160 -23.62 4.36 10.52
N VAL A 161 -22.93 5.48 10.36
CA VAL A 161 -21.57 5.64 10.90
C VAL A 161 -21.70 6.28 12.27
N PRO A 162 -21.23 5.61 13.35
CA PRO A 162 -21.35 6.13 14.71
C PRO A 162 -20.72 7.52 14.86
N ASP A 163 -21.35 8.37 15.67
CA ASP A 163 -20.82 9.69 16.04
C ASP A 163 -19.40 9.56 16.63
N GLY A 164 -18.47 10.39 16.15
CA GLY A 164 -17.09 10.46 16.65
C GLY A 164 -16.01 10.20 15.59
N ASN A 165 -16.28 9.37 14.58
CA ASN A 165 -15.34 9.01 13.51
C ASN A 165 -15.52 9.82 12.21
N GLY A 166 -16.32 10.89 12.27
CA GLY A 166 -16.79 11.62 11.08
C GLY A 166 -18.02 10.98 10.44
N ARG A 167 -18.61 11.68 9.48
CA ARG A 167 -19.76 11.22 8.70
C ARG A 167 -19.29 10.75 7.33
N LEU A 168 -19.97 9.73 6.81
CA LEU A 168 -19.75 9.24 5.46
C LEU A 168 -20.76 9.88 4.51
N HIS A 169 -20.26 10.57 3.49
CA HIS A 169 -21.07 11.19 2.45
C HIS A 169 -21.04 10.35 1.18
N VAL A 170 -22.20 10.17 0.54
CA VAL A 170 -22.37 9.49 -0.74
C VAL A 170 -22.83 10.51 -1.78
N PHE A 171 -22.03 10.70 -2.83
CA PHE A 171 -22.33 11.61 -3.94
C PHE A 171 -23.10 10.91 -5.06
N ALA A 172 -22.73 9.67 -5.36
CA ALA A 172 -23.41 8.86 -6.37
C ALA A 172 -23.22 7.37 -6.09
N ILE A 173 -24.17 6.56 -6.55
CA ILE A 173 -24.09 5.10 -6.57
C ILE A 173 -24.43 4.65 -7.98
N SER A 174 -23.57 3.80 -8.56
CA SER A 174 -23.79 3.22 -9.88
C SER A 174 -23.81 1.69 -9.76
N LEU A 175 -24.75 1.06 -10.46
CA LEU A 175 -24.79 -0.39 -10.61
C LEU A 175 -24.22 -0.75 -11.97
N TRP A 176 -23.18 -1.57 -12.00
CA TRP A 176 -22.63 -2.05 -13.26
C TRP A 176 -23.31 -3.36 -13.66
N GLU A 177 -23.66 -3.50 -14.94
CA GLU A 177 -24.28 -4.68 -15.53
C GLU A 177 -23.50 -5.18 -16.76
N GLY A 178 -23.40 -6.50 -16.91
CA GLY A 178 -22.80 -7.14 -18.08
C GLY A 178 -23.85 -7.49 -19.14
N LYS A 179 -23.46 -7.41 -20.42
CA LYS A 179 -24.33 -7.77 -21.57
C LYS A 179 -24.13 -9.20 -22.09
N ALA A 180 -23.11 -9.90 -21.60
CA ALA A 180 -22.75 -11.26 -21.99
C ALA A 180 -22.21 -12.00 -20.77
N SER A 181 -22.27 -13.34 -20.73
CA SER A 181 -21.85 -14.14 -19.57
C SER A 181 -20.41 -13.85 -19.11
N VAL A 182 -19.50 -13.61 -20.06
CA VAL A 182 -18.19 -13.00 -19.81
C VAL A 182 -18.22 -11.64 -20.49
N ALA A 183 -18.04 -10.57 -19.73
CA ALA A 183 -18.19 -9.21 -20.22
C ALA A 183 -16.96 -8.36 -19.90
N VAL A 184 -16.63 -7.42 -20.78
CA VAL A 184 -15.58 -6.43 -20.56
C VAL A 184 -16.21 -5.20 -19.91
N GLN A 185 -15.72 -4.82 -18.74
CA GLN A 185 -16.15 -3.61 -18.03
C GLN A 185 -15.38 -2.37 -18.49
N ALA A 186 -14.07 -2.48 -18.62
CA ALA A 186 -13.19 -1.35 -18.88
C ALA A 186 -11.99 -1.76 -19.74
N VAL A 187 -11.52 -0.82 -20.56
CA VAL A 187 -10.25 -0.86 -21.29
C VAL A 187 -9.48 0.37 -20.89
N ARG A 188 -8.37 0.17 -20.18
CA ARG A 188 -7.61 1.25 -19.54
C ARG A 188 -6.17 1.25 -20.03
N PRO A 189 -5.79 2.16 -20.93
CA PRO A 189 -4.40 2.35 -21.31
C PRO A 189 -3.60 2.89 -20.12
N THR A 190 -2.57 2.16 -19.71
CA THR A 190 -1.71 2.58 -18.59
C THR A 190 -0.46 3.30 -19.13
N GLN A 191 0.30 3.98 -18.27
CA GLN A 191 1.65 4.43 -18.64
C GLN A 191 2.74 3.41 -18.26
N LYS A 192 2.34 2.18 -17.89
CA LYS A 192 3.22 1.04 -17.60
C LYS A 192 3.58 0.30 -18.89
N TRP A 193 4.62 -0.54 -18.84
CA TRP A 193 5.10 -1.29 -19.99
C TRP A 193 5.69 -2.65 -19.61
N PHE A 194 5.66 -3.61 -20.53
CA PHE A 194 6.38 -4.88 -20.38
C PHE A 194 7.84 -4.76 -20.80
N GLY A 195 8.10 -3.98 -21.85
CA GLY A 195 9.42 -3.67 -22.39
C GLY A 195 9.39 -2.33 -23.12
N ILE A 196 10.53 -1.90 -23.65
CA ILE A 196 10.67 -0.59 -24.32
C ILE A 196 9.62 -0.46 -25.44
N GLY A 197 8.75 0.55 -25.31
CA GLY A 197 7.71 0.86 -26.29
C GLY A 197 6.50 -0.08 -26.29
N GLU A 198 6.46 -1.09 -25.41
CA GLU A 198 5.36 -2.05 -25.27
C GLU A 198 4.47 -1.66 -24.08
N GLN A 199 3.50 -0.76 -24.33
CA GLN A 199 2.53 -0.28 -23.34
C GLN A 199 1.69 -1.45 -22.82
N ILE A 200 1.39 -1.42 -21.51
CA ILE A 200 0.39 -2.28 -20.89
C ILE A 200 -0.99 -1.60 -20.97
N VAL A 201 -1.96 -2.28 -21.56
CA VAL A 201 -3.38 -1.93 -21.49
C VAL A 201 -4.07 -2.93 -20.57
N GLU A 202 -4.77 -2.43 -19.56
CA GLU A 202 -5.52 -3.23 -18.60
C GLU A 202 -6.98 -3.39 -19.05
N VAL A 203 -7.46 -4.62 -19.07
CA VAL A 203 -8.85 -4.96 -19.43
C VAL A 203 -9.53 -5.61 -18.24
N ALA A 204 -10.56 -4.98 -17.70
CA ALA A 204 -11.36 -5.54 -16.62
C ALA A 204 -12.40 -6.51 -17.20
N VAL A 205 -12.26 -7.80 -16.89
CA VAL A 205 -13.14 -8.88 -17.36
C VAL A 205 -13.96 -9.44 -16.20
N ASN A 206 -15.28 -9.43 -16.37
CA ASN A 206 -16.27 -9.86 -15.38
C ASN A 206 -16.96 -11.14 -15.87
N ASN A 207 -17.29 -12.05 -14.94
CA ASN A 207 -18.21 -13.15 -15.23
C ASN A 207 -19.56 -12.90 -14.55
N VAL A 208 -20.53 -12.49 -15.37
CA VAL A 208 -21.93 -12.27 -14.97
C VAL A 208 -22.82 -13.48 -15.27
N GLY A 209 -22.27 -14.53 -15.87
CA GLY A 209 -22.97 -15.77 -16.20
C GLY A 209 -23.08 -16.74 -15.02
N GLU A 210 -23.58 -17.94 -15.30
CA GLU A 210 -23.79 -19.00 -14.31
C GLU A 210 -22.65 -20.03 -14.27
N GLU A 211 -21.79 -20.04 -15.28
CA GLU A 211 -20.71 -21.02 -15.45
C GLU A 211 -19.34 -20.37 -15.32
N CYS A 212 -18.37 -21.09 -14.77
CA CYS A 212 -16.99 -20.61 -14.72
C CYS A 212 -16.32 -20.72 -16.09
N VAL A 213 -15.52 -19.72 -16.46
CA VAL A 213 -14.45 -19.91 -17.45
C VAL A 213 -13.45 -20.92 -16.88
N ALA A 214 -13.08 -21.93 -17.67
CA ALA A 214 -12.31 -23.08 -17.24
C ALA A 214 -11.58 -23.75 -18.43
N GLY A 215 -10.81 -24.81 -18.15
CA GLY A 215 -10.17 -25.63 -19.18
C GLY A 215 -9.05 -24.86 -19.89
N PRO A 216 -9.10 -24.68 -21.22
CA PRO A 216 -8.11 -23.86 -21.93
C PRO A 216 -8.20 -22.36 -21.57
N GLY A 217 -9.29 -21.93 -20.92
CA GLY A 217 -9.51 -20.53 -20.57
C GLY A 217 -9.95 -19.68 -21.76
N ILE A 218 -9.69 -18.38 -21.67
CA ILE A 218 -9.90 -17.40 -22.74
C ILE A 218 -8.63 -16.61 -23.00
N THR A 219 -8.45 -16.18 -24.25
CA THR A 219 -7.42 -15.23 -24.66
C THR A 219 -8.09 -13.88 -24.93
N VAL A 220 -7.45 -12.79 -24.50
CA VAL A 220 -7.93 -11.42 -24.70
C VAL A 220 -6.93 -10.66 -25.56
N ARG A 221 -7.41 -10.04 -26.64
CA ARG A 221 -6.60 -9.25 -27.58
C ARG A 221 -7.27 -7.90 -27.85
N LEU A 222 -6.48 -6.92 -28.26
CA LEU A 222 -6.97 -5.62 -28.71
C LEU A 222 -6.76 -5.48 -30.23
N ASP A 223 -7.74 -4.91 -30.90
CA ASP A 223 -7.70 -4.54 -32.31
C ASP A 223 -8.14 -3.09 -32.48
N GLY A 224 -7.52 -2.36 -33.41
CA GLY A 224 -7.76 -0.93 -33.60
C GLY A 224 -6.73 -0.28 -34.51
N GLU A 225 -6.98 0.95 -34.91
CA GLU A 225 -6.11 1.68 -35.83
C GLU A 225 -4.86 2.24 -35.12
N GLY A 226 -3.70 2.14 -35.77
CA GLY A 226 -2.47 2.82 -35.32
C GLY A 226 -1.70 2.14 -34.18
N PHE A 227 -2.09 0.94 -33.76
CA PHE A 227 -1.33 0.10 -32.82
C PHE A 227 -1.39 -1.39 -33.17
N THR A 228 -0.63 -2.22 -32.49
CA THR A 228 -0.62 -3.68 -32.65
C THR A 228 -0.52 -4.36 -31.29
N THR A 229 -1.39 -5.33 -31.03
CA THR A 229 -1.25 -6.23 -29.87
C THR A 229 -0.02 -7.12 -30.04
N THR A 230 0.98 -6.92 -29.19
CA THR A 230 2.22 -7.71 -29.14
C THR A 230 2.13 -8.86 -28.16
N LYS A 231 1.41 -8.66 -27.04
CA LYS A 231 1.24 -9.68 -26.00
C LYS A 231 -0.23 -9.81 -25.61
N PRO A 232 -0.94 -10.83 -26.12
CA PRO A 232 -2.28 -11.16 -25.68
C PRO A 232 -2.33 -11.47 -24.18
N GLY A 233 -3.44 -11.11 -23.54
CA GLY A 233 -3.74 -11.54 -22.19
C GLY A 233 -4.37 -12.94 -22.20
N ALA A 234 -4.21 -13.68 -21.11
CA ALA A 234 -4.83 -14.98 -20.93
C ALA A 234 -5.55 -15.03 -19.57
N LEU A 235 -6.70 -15.69 -19.53
CA LEU A 235 -7.47 -15.88 -18.32
C LEU A 235 -7.94 -17.33 -18.25
N LYS A 236 -7.40 -18.10 -17.30
CA LYS A 236 -7.71 -19.54 -17.16
C LYS A 236 -8.98 -19.81 -16.37
N ARG A 237 -9.26 -18.97 -15.37
CA ARG A 237 -10.35 -19.14 -14.42
C ARG A 237 -10.97 -17.80 -14.07
N LEU A 238 -12.28 -17.72 -14.27
CA LEU A 238 -13.14 -16.63 -13.84
C LEU A 238 -14.53 -17.20 -13.58
N CYS A 239 -14.93 -17.26 -12.32
CA CYS A 239 -16.19 -17.86 -11.89
C CYS A 239 -17.30 -16.80 -11.75
N PRO A 240 -18.58 -17.20 -11.70
CA PRO A 240 -19.70 -16.27 -11.53
C PRO A 240 -19.47 -15.28 -10.39
N GLY A 241 -19.68 -13.99 -10.66
CA GLY A 241 -19.50 -12.90 -9.70
C GLY A 241 -18.06 -12.40 -9.54
N ASP A 242 -17.10 -13.04 -10.20
CA ASP A 242 -15.68 -12.68 -10.12
C ASP A 242 -15.27 -11.67 -11.20
N GLN A 243 -14.20 -10.93 -10.92
CA GLN A 243 -13.58 -9.95 -11.81
C GLN A 243 -12.06 -10.15 -11.81
N LYS A 244 -11.44 -10.04 -12.98
CA LYS A 244 -9.98 -10.01 -13.12
C LYS A 244 -9.53 -8.90 -14.08
N ILE A 245 -8.37 -8.33 -13.77
CA ILE A 245 -7.67 -7.41 -14.67
C ILE A 245 -6.72 -8.24 -15.55
N VAL A 246 -6.95 -8.19 -16.85
CA VAL A 246 -6.12 -8.85 -17.86
C VAL A 246 -5.19 -7.81 -18.49
N LYS A 247 -3.87 -8.05 -18.42
CA LYS A 247 -2.85 -7.14 -18.93
C LYS A 247 -2.45 -7.52 -20.35
N ILE A 248 -2.53 -6.58 -21.29
CA ILE A 248 -2.26 -6.79 -22.71
C ILE A 248 -1.14 -5.85 -23.15
N GLY A 249 -0.14 -6.38 -23.86
CA GLY A 249 0.94 -5.58 -24.44
C GLY A 249 0.55 -5.05 -25.81
N VAL A 250 0.73 -3.75 -26.03
CA VAL A 250 0.52 -3.07 -27.32
C VAL A 250 1.72 -2.21 -27.70
N THR A 251 1.97 -2.09 -29.00
CA THR A 251 2.95 -1.16 -29.57
C THR A 251 2.28 -0.25 -30.59
N GLY A 252 2.75 1.00 -30.70
CA GLY A 252 2.14 2.03 -31.52
C GLY A 252 1.59 3.18 -30.68
N SER A 253 1.45 4.35 -31.30
CA SER A 253 0.99 5.57 -30.65
C SER A 253 0.20 6.37 -31.66
N PRO A 254 -1.10 6.11 -31.83
CA PRO A 254 -1.98 6.93 -32.64
C PRO A 254 -1.88 8.42 -32.24
N ASN A 255 -2.07 9.33 -33.20
CA ASN A 255 -1.98 10.78 -32.95
C ASN A 255 -3.24 11.36 -32.27
N ALA A 256 -4.28 10.55 -32.08
CA ALA A 256 -5.56 10.91 -31.48
C ALA A 256 -6.18 9.65 -30.83
N PRO A 257 -7.14 9.80 -29.90
CA PRO A 257 -7.90 8.65 -29.40
C PRO A 257 -8.50 7.81 -30.53
N VAL A 258 -8.54 6.48 -30.35
CA VAL A 258 -9.01 5.53 -31.37
C VAL A 258 -10.09 4.60 -30.84
N ASN A 259 -10.89 4.03 -31.73
CA ASN A 259 -11.79 2.95 -31.38
C ASN A 259 -10.98 1.66 -31.17
N VAL A 260 -11.21 0.99 -30.05
CA VAL A 260 -10.57 -0.27 -29.67
C VAL A 260 -11.61 -1.36 -29.55
N SER A 261 -11.40 -2.45 -30.28
CA SER A 261 -12.17 -3.69 -30.14
C SER A 261 -11.41 -4.67 -29.24
N VAL A 262 -12.03 -5.07 -28.13
CA VAL A 262 -11.54 -6.16 -27.27
C VAL A 262 -12.10 -7.47 -27.80
N ILE A 263 -11.21 -8.35 -28.23
CA ILE A 263 -11.54 -9.67 -28.74
C ILE A 263 -11.27 -10.69 -27.64
N ILE A 264 -12.32 -11.38 -27.21
CA ILE A 264 -12.23 -12.51 -26.28
C ILE A 264 -12.44 -13.80 -27.08
N ASP A 265 -11.39 -14.60 -27.19
CA ASP A 265 -11.40 -15.91 -27.84
C ASP A 265 -11.39 -17.02 -26.77
N GLY A 266 -12.47 -17.80 -26.71
CA GLY A 266 -12.56 -19.04 -25.95
C GLY A 266 -12.62 -20.26 -26.86
N ASP A 267 -12.66 -21.46 -26.28
CA ASP A 267 -12.61 -22.74 -27.01
C ASP A 267 -13.70 -22.87 -28.09
N THR A 268 -14.92 -22.38 -27.80
CA THR A 268 -16.07 -22.50 -28.71
C THR A 268 -16.76 -21.16 -29.03
N SER A 269 -16.26 -20.04 -28.51
CA SER A 269 -16.91 -18.75 -28.67
C SER A 269 -15.91 -17.62 -28.84
N ARG A 270 -16.20 -16.71 -29.78
CA ARG A 270 -15.52 -15.43 -29.92
C ARG A 270 -16.49 -14.30 -29.61
N GLN A 271 -16.07 -13.36 -28.76
CA GLN A 271 -16.84 -12.17 -28.41
C GLN A 271 -16.01 -10.93 -28.72
N VAL A 272 -16.68 -9.86 -29.12
CA VAL A 272 -16.05 -8.57 -29.44
C VAL A 272 -16.79 -7.46 -28.71
N PHE A 273 -16.02 -6.60 -28.04
CA PHE A 273 -16.53 -5.45 -27.30
C PHE A 273 -15.82 -4.19 -27.78
N ASP A 274 -16.57 -3.21 -28.27
CA ASP A 274 -16.02 -1.99 -28.84
C ASP A 274 -16.03 -0.84 -27.82
N PHE A 275 -14.91 -0.14 -27.71
CA PHE A 275 -14.69 1.01 -26.85
C PHE A 275 -14.22 2.20 -27.69
N PRO A 276 -14.99 3.30 -27.78
CA PRO A 276 -14.58 4.47 -28.54
C PRO A 276 -13.61 5.36 -27.75
N GLU A 277 -12.89 6.21 -28.46
CA GLU A 277 -12.06 7.30 -27.89
C GLU A 277 -11.03 6.85 -26.84
N VAL A 278 -10.33 5.74 -27.10
CA VAL A 278 -9.29 5.21 -26.21
C VAL A 278 -7.91 5.77 -26.57
N GLU A 279 -7.21 6.36 -25.60
CA GLU A 279 -5.86 6.90 -25.77
C GLU A 279 -4.77 5.82 -25.68
N ILE A 280 -4.39 5.25 -26.81
CA ILE A 280 -3.28 4.28 -26.89
C ILE A 280 -1.95 5.03 -27.08
N GLY A 281 -0.91 4.57 -26.39
CA GLY A 281 0.45 5.10 -26.48
C GLY A 281 1.01 5.59 -25.13
N LEU A 282 2.34 5.53 -25.01
CA LEU A 282 3.07 6.15 -23.90
C LEU A 282 3.29 7.62 -24.22
N THR A 283 2.94 8.52 -23.29
CA THR A 283 3.05 9.97 -23.47
C THR A 283 4.24 10.55 -22.73
N GLU A 284 4.90 11.57 -23.26
CA GLU A 284 5.98 12.26 -22.54
C GLU A 284 5.52 12.78 -21.17
N TRP A 285 6.43 12.71 -20.19
CA TRP A 285 6.16 13.23 -18.84
C TRP A 285 6.41 14.74 -18.80
N THR A 286 5.48 15.48 -18.23
CA THR A 286 5.57 16.92 -17.98
C THR A 286 5.26 17.19 -16.50
N SER A 287 5.56 18.39 -16.01
CA SER A 287 5.23 18.79 -14.64
C SER A 287 3.74 19.12 -14.43
N GLU A 288 2.89 18.94 -15.44
CA GLU A 288 1.46 19.18 -15.33
C GLU A 288 0.78 18.07 -14.50
N LEU A 289 -0.04 18.46 -13.53
CA LEU A 289 -0.59 17.52 -12.55
C LEU A 289 -1.43 16.39 -13.18
N ASP A 290 -2.23 16.71 -14.21
CA ASP A 290 -3.04 15.70 -14.91
C ASP A 290 -2.17 14.73 -15.73
N ASN A 291 -1.00 15.18 -16.20
CA ASN A 291 -0.02 14.30 -16.83
C ASN A 291 0.59 13.36 -15.80
N LEU A 292 1.05 13.90 -14.66
CA LEU A 292 1.66 13.11 -13.58
C LEU A 292 0.68 12.09 -12.96
N ALA A 293 -0.62 12.41 -12.90
CA ALA A 293 -1.67 11.52 -12.43
C ALA A 293 -1.74 10.16 -13.17
N ARG A 294 -1.13 10.05 -14.35
CA ARG A 294 -1.12 8.84 -15.16
C ARG A 294 0.00 7.86 -14.80
N HIS A 295 0.96 8.27 -13.97
CA HIS A 295 1.98 7.36 -13.44
C HIS A 295 1.36 6.50 -12.32
N GLU A 296 1.78 5.24 -12.28
CA GLU A 296 1.19 4.23 -11.41
C GLU A 296 2.26 3.28 -10.88
N SER A 297 1.93 2.54 -9.81
CA SER A 297 2.83 1.54 -9.27
C SER A 297 3.21 0.49 -10.33
N PRO A 298 4.50 0.16 -10.47
CA PRO A 298 4.95 -0.77 -11.49
C PRO A 298 4.68 -2.22 -11.11
N GLU A 299 4.66 -3.10 -12.12
CA GLU A 299 4.34 -4.52 -11.95
C GLU A 299 5.22 -5.23 -10.92
N TRP A 300 6.51 -4.85 -10.85
CA TRP A 300 7.42 -5.43 -9.86
C TRP A 300 7.05 -5.01 -8.44
N PHE A 301 6.56 -3.78 -8.23
CA PHE A 301 6.18 -3.28 -6.91
C PHE A 301 4.87 -3.95 -6.47
N ASP A 302 3.92 -4.07 -7.40
CA ASP A 302 2.67 -4.80 -7.17
C ASP A 302 2.94 -6.25 -6.78
N GLY A 303 3.93 -6.89 -7.40
CA GLY A 303 4.32 -8.29 -7.15
C GLY A 303 5.23 -8.51 -5.94
N ALA A 304 5.90 -7.48 -5.42
CA ALA A 304 6.92 -7.57 -4.38
C ALA A 304 6.36 -7.92 -2.99
N LYS A 305 5.20 -7.37 -2.61
CA LYS A 305 4.44 -7.66 -1.37
C LYS A 305 5.08 -7.35 -0.03
N PHE A 306 6.38 -7.59 0.13
CA PHE A 306 7.10 -7.43 1.38
C PHE A 306 8.40 -6.69 1.14
N GLY A 307 8.59 -5.60 1.88
CA GLY A 307 9.83 -4.86 2.00
C GLY A 307 10.19 -4.72 3.48
N ILE A 308 11.45 -4.39 3.73
CA ILE A 308 11.88 -3.95 5.06
C ILE A 308 12.06 -2.42 4.99
N PHE A 309 12.10 -1.72 6.12
CA PHE A 309 12.32 -0.27 6.24
C PHE A 309 13.41 0.00 7.29
N ILE A 310 14.42 0.87 7.02
CA ILE A 310 15.49 1.21 7.96
C ILE A 310 15.24 2.63 8.44
N HIS A 311 14.95 2.80 9.72
CA HIS A 311 15.19 4.08 10.40
C HIS A 311 16.53 4.03 11.14
N TRP A 312 17.56 4.52 10.45
CA TRP A 312 18.91 4.61 11.00
C TRP A 312 19.53 5.96 10.70
N GLY A 313 20.22 6.50 11.70
CA GLY A 313 20.82 7.82 11.66
C GLY A 313 21.43 8.17 13.01
N VAL A 314 21.82 9.42 13.19
CA VAL A 314 22.45 9.89 14.44
C VAL A 314 21.52 9.78 15.66
N TYR A 315 20.20 9.79 15.47
CA TYR A 315 19.22 9.50 16.53
C TYR A 315 19.35 8.08 17.11
N ALA A 316 19.99 7.14 16.41
CA ALA A 316 20.28 5.82 16.98
C ALA A 316 21.33 5.86 18.11
N VAL A 317 22.07 6.97 18.25
CA VAL A 317 23.02 7.22 19.35
C VAL A 317 22.28 7.48 20.66
N THR A 318 21.24 8.31 20.59
CA THR A 318 20.38 8.58 21.75
C THR A 318 19.49 7.39 22.02
N GLY A 319 18.93 6.80 20.97
CA GLY A 319 18.23 5.53 21.00
C GLY A 319 17.18 5.47 22.10
N TRP A 320 16.44 6.56 22.31
CA TRP A 320 15.51 6.71 23.42
C TRP A 320 14.17 7.20 22.90
N GLY A 321 13.13 6.43 23.16
CA GLY A 321 11.74 6.78 22.92
C GLY A 321 10.87 6.24 24.05
N ASN A 322 9.57 6.23 23.84
CA ASN A 322 8.63 5.72 24.85
C ASN A 322 8.51 4.19 24.82
N SER A 323 7.89 3.62 25.86
CA SER A 323 7.37 2.25 25.88
C SER A 323 5.84 2.23 26.06
N THR A 324 5.15 3.31 25.69
CA THR A 324 3.69 3.42 25.76
C THR A 324 3.09 3.73 24.39
N PRO A 325 1.78 3.46 24.15
CA PRO A 325 1.13 3.62 22.85
C PRO A 325 0.95 5.08 22.37
N HIS A 326 1.73 6.01 22.90
CA HIS A 326 1.73 7.41 22.47
C HIS A 326 2.81 7.61 21.41
N GLU A 327 2.51 8.40 20.39
CA GLU A 327 3.45 8.77 19.33
C GLU A 327 4.60 9.58 19.94
N SER A 328 5.71 8.90 20.20
CA SER A 328 6.87 9.39 20.94
C SER A 328 8.09 8.59 20.50
N TYR A 329 8.34 8.66 19.19
CA TYR A 329 9.29 7.81 18.50
C TYR A 329 10.75 8.19 18.81
N ALA A 330 11.65 7.21 18.80
CA ALA A 330 13.05 7.43 19.18
C ALA A 330 13.80 8.27 18.14
N GLU A 331 13.46 8.16 16.86
CA GLU A 331 14.02 9.01 15.80
C GLU A 331 13.56 10.48 15.88
N TRP A 332 12.58 10.76 16.75
CA TRP A 332 12.09 12.10 17.09
C TRP A 332 12.76 12.71 18.32
N PHE A 333 13.81 12.08 18.84
CA PHE A 333 14.49 12.51 20.07
C PHE A 333 14.88 13.99 20.07
N TRP A 334 15.43 14.52 18.97
CA TRP A 334 15.85 15.93 18.92
C TRP A 334 14.66 16.87 19.12
N TRP A 335 13.54 16.59 18.46
CA TRP A 335 12.32 17.37 18.57
C TRP A 335 11.78 17.34 20.00
N TYR A 336 11.47 16.16 20.53
CA TYR A 336 10.83 16.01 21.84
C TYR A 336 11.72 16.43 23.00
N SER A 337 13.04 16.20 22.90
CA SER A 337 13.96 16.63 23.95
C SER A 337 14.19 18.14 23.97
N THR A 338 13.80 18.87 22.92
CA THR A 338 13.97 20.33 22.78
C THR A 338 12.65 21.09 22.95
N HIS A 339 11.54 20.57 22.41
CA HIS A 339 10.20 21.17 22.45
C HIS A 339 9.35 20.41 23.45
N HIS A 340 9.47 20.77 24.72
CA HIS A 340 8.85 20.08 25.86
C HIS A 340 7.30 20.10 25.77
N PRO A 341 6.63 18.98 25.40
CA PRO A 341 5.18 18.92 25.53
C PRO A 341 4.81 18.90 27.02
N GLN A 342 3.66 19.47 27.36
CA GLN A 342 3.16 19.41 28.73
C GLN A 342 2.81 17.95 29.06
N ALA A 343 3.40 17.40 30.13
CA ALA A 343 3.58 15.97 30.36
C ALA A 343 4.49 15.34 29.29
N ASP A 344 5.75 15.08 29.65
CA ASP A 344 6.75 14.34 28.87
C ASP A 344 6.68 12.86 29.28
N PRO A 345 5.72 12.06 28.77
CA PRO A 345 5.49 10.68 29.24
C PRO A 345 6.65 9.75 28.93
N SER A 346 7.50 10.12 27.98
CA SER A 346 8.64 9.33 27.50
C SER A 346 9.95 9.81 28.11
N GLU A 347 9.90 10.82 28.97
CA GLU A 347 11.03 11.39 29.67
C GLU A 347 12.20 11.84 28.77
N PHE A 348 11.94 12.32 27.55
CA PHE A 348 12.98 12.78 26.62
C PHE A 348 13.88 13.85 27.25
N TYR A 349 13.26 14.82 27.93
CA TYR A 349 13.99 15.90 28.60
C TYR A 349 14.75 15.36 29.82
N SER A 350 14.12 14.55 30.66
CA SER A 350 14.84 14.00 31.82
C SER A 350 15.98 13.06 31.40
N TYR A 351 15.80 12.32 30.31
CA TYR A 351 16.82 11.46 29.71
C TYR A 351 17.99 12.27 29.15
N ARG A 352 17.71 13.29 28.33
CA ARG A 352 18.74 14.18 27.79
C ARG A 352 19.62 14.75 28.91
N LEU A 353 19.00 15.28 29.97
CA LEU A 353 19.71 15.86 31.11
C LEU A 353 20.57 14.85 31.86
N ARG A 354 20.02 13.67 32.18
CA ARG A 354 20.72 12.69 33.02
C ARG A 354 21.84 11.96 32.26
N THR A 355 21.70 11.81 30.95
CA THR A 355 22.64 11.05 30.11
C THR A 355 23.76 11.94 29.58
N TYR A 356 23.43 13.14 29.09
CA TYR A 356 24.39 14.00 28.40
C TYR A 356 24.75 15.28 29.14
N GLY A 357 23.93 15.68 30.13
CA GLY A 357 24.10 16.92 30.88
C GLY A 357 23.47 18.15 30.21
N PRO A 358 23.43 19.29 30.93
CA PRO A 358 22.66 20.46 30.50
C PRO A 358 23.26 21.19 29.29
N GLU A 359 24.58 21.10 29.09
CA GLU A 359 25.29 21.84 28.02
C GLU A 359 25.32 21.12 26.68
N TRP A 360 24.89 19.86 26.63
CA TRP A 360 24.93 19.04 25.42
C TRP A 360 23.98 19.57 24.34
N ALA A 361 24.46 19.60 23.10
CA ALA A 361 23.65 19.85 21.90
C ALA A 361 23.45 18.54 21.13
N TYR A 362 22.33 18.40 20.40
CA TYR A 362 22.04 17.16 19.68
C TYR A 362 23.13 16.74 18.69
N ASP A 363 23.78 17.70 18.04
CA ASP A 363 24.87 17.45 17.09
C ASP A 363 26.14 16.88 17.75
N ASP A 364 26.27 16.94 19.07
CA ASP A 364 27.36 16.28 19.80
C ASP A 364 27.27 14.74 19.70
N THR A 365 26.14 14.18 19.22
CA THR A 365 26.00 12.74 18.90
C THR A 365 26.84 12.29 17.70
N PHE A 366 27.22 13.20 16.80
CA PHE A 366 27.79 12.82 15.50
C PHE A 366 29.02 11.92 15.60
N PRO A 367 29.99 12.16 16.51
CA PRO A 367 31.15 11.28 16.68
C PRO A 367 30.80 9.87 17.17
N ASP A 368 29.68 9.71 17.89
CA ASP A 368 29.26 8.43 18.48
C ASP A 368 28.41 7.59 17.51
N PHE A 369 27.92 8.19 16.43
CA PHE A 369 27.38 7.46 15.29
C PHE A 369 28.54 6.83 14.49
N THR A 370 29.03 5.67 14.96
CA THR A 370 30.28 5.10 14.43
C THR A 370 30.09 4.17 13.23
N ALA A 371 28.92 3.53 13.08
CA ALA A 371 28.70 2.44 12.12
C ALA A 371 29.82 1.37 12.14
N SER A 372 30.48 1.19 13.28
CA SER A 372 31.72 0.40 13.39
C SER A 372 31.55 -1.11 13.15
N LYS A 373 30.32 -1.61 13.27
CA LYS A 373 29.90 -2.98 12.99
C LYS A 373 28.90 -3.07 11.85
N PHE A 374 28.68 -1.98 11.11
CA PHE A 374 27.81 -1.98 9.93
C PHE A 374 28.42 -2.86 8.84
N ASP A 375 27.68 -3.90 8.47
CA ASP A 375 27.94 -4.76 7.32
C ASP A 375 26.78 -4.63 6.32
N PRO A 376 26.97 -3.96 5.18
CA PRO A 376 25.90 -3.75 4.20
C PRO A 376 25.37 -5.07 3.61
N LYS A 377 26.11 -6.18 3.68
CA LYS A 377 25.65 -7.49 3.18
C LYS A 377 24.57 -8.12 4.04
N ALA A 378 24.45 -7.70 5.29
CA ALA A 378 23.48 -8.22 6.23
C ALA A 378 22.12 -7.48 6.18
N TRP A 379 22.02 -6.41 5.38
CA TRP A 379 20.91 -5.44 5.36
C TRP A 379 20.22 -5.40 3.98
N TYR A 380 18.97 -4.93 3.91
CA TYR A 380 17.85 -5.44 3.08
C TYR A 380 16.80 -4.48 2.45
N PHE A 381 16.93 -3.15 2.28
CA PHE A 381 15.67 -2.37 2.14
C PHE A 381 15.70 -0.86 1.82
N VAL A 382 14.50 -0.24 1.71
CA VAL A 382 14.25 1.21 1.84
C VAL A 382 14.89 1.74 3.12
N ILE A 383 15.79 2.72 3.01
CA ILE A 383 16.52 3.31 4.14
C ILE A 383 16.23 4.80 4.25
N THR A 384 16.16 5.32 5.48
CA THR A 384 16.24 6.75 5.79
C THR A 384 17.54 7.35 5.21
N SER A 385 17.50 7.78 3.94
CA SER A 385 18.62 8.47 3.32
C SER A 385 18.86 9.81 4.01
N LYS A 386 17.78 10.45 4.47
CA LYS A 386 17.78 11.63 5.33
C LYS A 386 16.46 11.70 6.10
N HIS A 387 16.52 11.79 7.42
CA HIS A 387 15.35 11.97 8.29
C HIS A 387 15.15 13.45 8.63
N HIS A 388 14.19 13.75 9.51
CA HIS A 388 13.77 15.09 9.91
C HIS A 388 14.86 15.95 10.57
N ASP A 389 15.88 15.31 11.15
CA ASP A 389 17.06 15.99 11.70
C ASP A 389 18.03 16.50 10.61
N GLY A 390 17.76 16.16 9.34
CA GLY A 390 18.52 16.53 8.15
C GLY A 390 19.91 15.92 8.05
N PHE A 391 20.24 14.89 8.85
CA PHE A 391 21.49 14.17 8.70
C PHE A 391 21.40 13.14 7.57
N ALA A 392 22.20 13.33 6.52
CA ALA A 392 22.18 12.46 5.34
C ALA A 392 23.11 11.24 5.48
N LEU A 393 22.64 10.07 5.04
CA LEU A 393 23.42 8.83 4.96
C LEU A 393 24.11 8.61 3.59
N PHE A 394 24.14 9.65 2.76
CA PHE A 394 24.66 9.63 1.40
C PHE A 394 25.48 10.90 1.11
N ASP A 395 26.24 10.89 0.00
CA ASP A 395 26.91 12.10 -0.49
C ASP A 395 25.89 13.12 -1.04
N THR A 396 25.72 14.20 -0.30
CA THR A 396 24.81 15.32 -0.61
C THR A 396 25.39 16.33 -1.61
N GLY A 397 26.57 16.07 -2.16
CA GLY A 397 27.27 16.98 -3.07
C GLY A 397 27.57 18.31 -2.39
N LEU A 398 27.24 19.43 -3.07
CA LEU A 398 27.49 20.78 -2.53
C LEU A 398 26.33 21.32 -1.66
N THR A 399 25.25 20.57 -1.50
CA THR A 399 24.01 21.07 -0.87
C THR A 399 24.10 21.14 0.66
N SER A 400 24.90 20.29 1.28
CA SER A 400 25.09 20.20 2.74
C SER A 400 26.33 19.38 3.05
N ASN A 401 26.98 19.65 4.18
CA ASN A 401 28.00 18.78 4.78
C ASN A 401 27.43 17.99 5.98
N ARG A 402 26.15 18.14 6.34
CA ARG A 402 25.50 17.43 7.46
C ARG A 402 25.21 15.98 7.05
N SER A 403 26.25 15.16 6.94
CA SER A 403 26.13 13.79 6.46
C SER A 403 27.16 12.84 7.07
N SER A 404 26.90 11.55 6.92
CA SER A 404 27.78 10.44 7.26
C SER A 404 29.10 10.43 6.48
N THR A 405 29.21 11.15 5.35
CA THR A 405 30.45 11.27 4.59
C THR A 405 31.41 12.30 5.20
N HIS A 406 30.90 13.28 5.95
CA HIS A 406 31.69 14.32 6.61
C HIS A 406 31.89 14.06 8.11
N TYR A 407 30.88 13.52 8.79
CA TYR A 407 30.85 13.28 10.23
C TYR A 407 30.65 11.80 10.57
N GLY A 408 30.81 11.43 11.84
CA GLY A 408 30.63 10.07 12.34
C GLY A 408 31.48 9.04 11.58
N PRO A 409 30.88 8.12 10.81
CA PRO A 409 31.61 7.03 10.18
C PRO A 409 32.51 7.47 9.02
N LYS A 410 32.31 8.68 8.46
CA LYS A 410 33.00 9.18 7.25
C LYS A 410 32.91 8.19 6.08
N ARG A 411 31.72 7.64 5.90
CA ARG A 411 31.37 6.61 4.92
C ARG A 411 30.10 7.02 4.19
N ASP A 412 30.02 6.68 2.92
CA ASP A 412 28.78 6.76 2.15
C ASP A 412 27.97 5.49 2.41
N ILE A 413 27.21 5.50 3.51
CA ILE A 413 26.46 4.35 4.00
C ILE A 413 25.44 3.88 2.96
N LEU A 414 24.75 4.80 2.30
CA LEU A 414 23.76 4.49 1.28
C LEU A 414 24.41 3.80 0.07
N ARG A 415 25.54 4.33 -0.43
CA ARG A 415 26.26 3.72 -1.55
C ARG A 415 26.73 2.32 -1.20
N GLU A 416 27.37 2.15 -0.05
CA GLU A 416 27.86 0.84 0.39
C GLU A 416 26.73 -0.18 0.49
N LEU A 417 25.56 0.23 1.01
CA LEU A 417 24.37 -0.62 1.06
C LEU A 417 23.84 -0.97 -0.33
N PHE A 418 23.72 0.02 -1.22
CA PHE A 418 23.14 -0.18 -2.55
C PHE A 418 24.05 -0.98 -3.47
N ASP A 419 25.37 -0.80 -3.37
CA ASP A 419 26.36 -1.58 -4.11
C ASP A 419 26.38 -3.02 -3.61
N ALA A 420 26.31 -3.25 -2.29
CA ALA A 420 26.18 -4.59 -1.75
C ALA A 420 24.86 -5.25 -2.17
N ALA A 421 23.74 -4.53 -2.14
CA ALA A 421 22.46 -5.04 -2.63
C ALA A 421 22.55 -5.41 -4.12
N ALA A 422 23.18 -4.57 -4.95
CA ALA A 422 23.37 -4.84 -6.38
C ALA A 422 24.25 -6.07 -6.62
N GLU A 423 25.33 -6.24 -5.84
CA GLU A 423 26.29 -7.32 -5.99
C GLU A 423 25.75 -8.66 -5.47
N TYR A 424 25.20 -8.67 -4.25
CA TYR A 424 24.82 -9.91 -3.55
C TYR A 424 23.36 -10.27 -3.71
N GLN A 425 22.48 -9.31 -4.00
CA GLN A 425 21.04 -9.50 -4.11
C GLN A 425 20.41 -8.70 -5.26
N PRO A 426 20.87 -8.87 -6.52
CA PRO A 426 20.47 -8.03 -7.66
C PRO A 426 18.96 -8.07 -7.98
N SER A 427 18.21 -9.03 -7.42
CA SER A 427 16.75 -9.11 -7.55
C SER A 427 16.00 -8.19 -6.58
N LEU A 428 16.66 -7.67 -5.54
CA LEU A 428 16.03 -6.75 -4.59
C LEU A 428 15.98 -5.34 -5.17
N ARG A 429 14.86 -4.69 -4.88
CA ARG A 429 14.60 -3.32 -5.26
C ARG A 429 15.14 -2.41 -4.18
N ARG A 430 15.75 -1.30 -4.58
CA ARG A 430 16.45 -0.40 -3.66
C ARG A 430 15.65 0.89 -3.56
N GLY A 431 15.18 1.22 -2.37
CA GLY A 431 14.40 2.44 -2.15
C GLY A 431 15.11 3.41 -1.22
N THR A 432 14.74 4.67 -1.33
CA THR A 432 15.25 5.74 -0.48
C THR A 432 14.09 6.42 0.20
N TYR A 433 14.12 6.47 1.52
CA TYR A 433 13.28 7.39 2.28
C TYR A 433 13.92 8.77 2.30
N PHE A 434 13.12 9.80 2.09
CA PHE A 434 13.57 11.17 2.09
C PHE A 434 12.57 12.08 2.82
N SER A 435 12.97 12.63 3.96
CA SER A 435 12.17 13.66 4.61
C SER A 435 12.22 14.96 3.83
N LEU A 436 11.05 15.49 3.46
CA LEU A 436 10.95 16.78 2.78
C LEU A 436 11.30 17.95 3.73
N PRO A 437 10.67 18.10 4.91
CA PRO A 437 11.03 19.15 5.84
C PRO A 437 12.22 18.76 6.76
N GLU A 438 12.93 19.77 7.27
CA GLU A 438 13.96 19.62 8.29
C GLU A 438 13.62 20.51 9.49
N TRP A 439 13.57 19.95 10.71
CA TRP A 439 13.06 20.68 11.88
C TRP A 439 13.78 22.01 12.11
N TYR A 440 15.11 21.99 12.06
CA TYR A 440 15.93 23.11 12.52
C TYR A 440 16.91 23.63 11.47
N ASN A 441 16.72 23.29 10.20
CA ASN A 441 17.50 23.90 9.13
C ASN A 441 16.99 25.34 8.90
N PRO A 442 17.82 26.37 9.13
CA PRO A 442 17.41 27.77 8.95
C PRO A 442 16.97 28.11 7.52
N ASP A 443 17.46 27.38 6.51
CA ASP A 443 17.10 27.60 5.11
C ASP A 443 15.68 27.09 4.81
N PHE A 444 15.16 26.16 5.62
CA PHE A 444 13.77 25.71 5.55
C PHE A 444 12.78 26.68 6.21
N GLY A 445 13.26 27.61 7.05
CA GLY A 445 12.43 28.56 7.81
C GLY A 445 11.32 29.27 7.02
N PRO A 446 11.55 29.74 5.77
CA PRO A 446 10.49 30.33 4.94
C PRO A 446 9.28 29.42 4.65
N TYR A 447 9.46 28.09 4.76
CA TYR A 447 8.43 27.09 4.57
C TYR A 447 7.94 26.46 5.88
N GLY A 448 8.46 26.93 7.02
CA GLY A 448 8.15 26.34 8.31
C GLY A 448 6.66 26.39 8.65
N PHE A 449 6.17 25.35 9.33
CA PHE A 449 4.74 25.19 9.58
C PHE A 449 4.46 24.38 10.86
N ASP A 450 3.28 24.60 11.45
CA ASP A 450 2.73 23.74 12.49
C ASP A 450 1.91 22.62 11.83
N GLN A 451 2.17 21.36 12.20
CA GLN A 451 1.45 20.23 11.60
C GLN A 451 0.01 20.12 12.09
N LEU A 452 -0.24 20.54 13.34
CA LEU A 452 -1.55 20.56 13.98
C LEU A 452 -1.83 21.95 14.56
N PRO A 453 -3.10 22.38 14.72
CA PRO A 453 -3.43 23.62 15.41
C PRO A 453 -3.04 23.58 16.89
N ALA A 454 -2.36 24.63 17.37
CA ALA A 454 -1.83 24.75 18.73
C ALA A 454 -2.88 24.58 19.85
N ASP A 455 -4.14 24.90 19.57
CA ASP A 455 -5.27 24.78 20.49
C ASP A 455 -5.87 23.36 20.55
N THR A 456 -5.67 22.54 19.52
CA THR A 456 -6.19 21.17 19.44
C THR A 456 -5.23 20.10 19.97
N ALA A 457 -3.91 20.38 19.95
CA ALA A 457 -2.88 19.50 20.50
C ALA A 457 -1.76 20.34 21.15
N PRO A 458 -1.88 20.76 22.42
CA PRO A 458 -0.85 21.55 23.10
C PRO A 458 0.51 20.82 23.08
N GLY A 459 1.50 21.38 22.38
CA GLY A 459 2.78 20.69 22.07
C GLY A 459 2.87 20.16 20.63
N THR A 460 2.15 20.78 19.70
CA THR A 460 2.09 20.42 18.27
C THR A 460 3.47 20.14 17.69
N ILE A 461 3.59 19.01 17.01
CA ILE A 461 4.68 18.75 16.08
C ILE A 461 4.71 19.93 15.09
N SER A 462 5.84 20.63 15.03
CA SER A 462 6.04 21.70 14.06
C SER A 462 7.41 21.58 13.41
N TRP A 463 7.55 22.30 12.30
CA TRP A 463 8.69 22.26 11.43
C TRP A 463 9.20 23.70 11.33
N PRO A 464 9.84 24.22 12.38
CA PRO A 464 10.04 25.65 12.48
C PRO A 464 11.10 26.18 11.51
N GLY A 465 12.05 25.34 11.08
CA GLY A 465 13.13 25.75 10.19
C GLY A 465 13.98 26.88 10.81
N VAL A 466 14.23 26.80 12.12
CA VAL A 466 15.07 27.75 12.88
C VAL A 466 16.00 26.97 13.78
N LEU A 467 17.11 27.57 14.21
CA LEU A 467 18.02 26.90 15.15
C LEU A 467 17.30 26.59 16.48
N PRO A 468 17.51 25.41 17.08
CA PRO A 468 16.88 25.07 18.34
C PRO A 468 17.52 25.85 19.49
N LEU A 469 16.76 26.04 20.57
CA LEU A 469 17.29 26.53 21.84
C LEU A 469 17.48 25.33 22.77
N ASN A 470 18.69 25.20 23.33
CA ASN A 470 18.95 24.23 24.38
C ASN A 470 17.96 24.47 25.52
N PRO A 471 17.19 23.45 25.91
CA PRO A 471 16.03 23.64 26.75
C PRO A 471 16.39 23.80 28.24
N TYR A 472 17.65 23.59 28.64
CA TYR A 472 18.16 23.84 30.00
C TYR A 472 18.92 25.16 30.12
N THR A 473 19.74 25.49 29.11
CA THR A 473 20.65 26.65 29.16
C THR A 473 20.10 27.86 28.41
N GLY A 474 19.16 27.65 27.49
CA GLY A 474 18.66 28.67 26.56
C GLY A 474 19.67 29.06 25.47
N ALA A 475 20.82 28.37 25.38
CA ALA A 475 21.80 28.61 24.33
C ALA A 475 21.29 28.13 22.97
N VAL A 476 21.67 28.80 21.89
CA VAL A 476 21.36 28.34 20.53
C VAL A 476 22.19 27.10 20.22
N GLU A 477 21.54 26.02 19.82
CA GLU A 477 22.21 24.81 19.34
C GLU A 477 22.62 24.98 17.87
N PRO A 478 23.80 24.47 17.47
CA PRO A 478 24.25 24.56 16.09
C PRO A 478 23.44 23.64 15.17
N TYR A 479 23.38 23.99 13.89
CA TYR A 479 23.01 23.08 12.79
C TYR A 479 24.29 22.72 12.01
N THR A 480 25.07 21.82 12.60
CA THR A 480 26.42 21.45 12.15
C THR A 480 26.37 20.85 10.75
N GLY A 481 27.30 21.27 9.91
CA GLY A 481 27.38 20.85 8.51
C GLY A 481 26.49 21.64 7.54
N ARG A 482 25.72 22.64 8.01
CA ARG A 482 24.97 23.54 7.12
C ARG A 482 25.88 24.21 6.08
N VAL A 483 25.44 24.20 4.83
CA VAL A 483 25.94 25.09 3.78
C VAL A 483 24.79 26.08 3.49
N PRO A 484 24.94 27.38 3.78
CA PRO A 484 23.89 28.35 3.52
C PRO A 484 23.52 28.41 2.04
N VAL A 485 22.23 28.44 1.74
CA VAL A 485 21.66 28.52 0.38
C VAL A 485 20.63 29.65 0.29
N ASP A 486 20.17 29.96 -0.91
CA ASP A 486 19.15 31.00 -1.12
C ASP A 486 17.73 30.43 -0.90
N ASP A 487 17.46 29.21 -1.38
CA ASP A 487 16.14 28.59 -1.34
C ASP A 487 16.25 27.07 -1.08
N PHE A 488 15.77 26.60 0.08
CA PHE A 488 15.92 25.20 0.49
C PHE A 488 15.31 24.21 -0.52
N ILE A 489 14.17 24.53 -1.13
CA ILE A 489 13.50 23.61 -2.05
C ILE A 489 14.35 23.42 -3.32
N SER A 490 14.82 24.51 -3.91
CA SER A 490 15.54 24.48 -5.19
C SER A 490 17.04 24.20 -5.07
N ASP A 491 17.67 24.57 -3.95
CA ASP A 491 19.11 24.43 -3.74
C ASP A 491 19.51 23.22 -2.88
N VAL A 492 18.58 22.64 -2.09
CA VAL A 492 18.87 21.50 -1.21
C VAL A 492 17.97 20.31 -1.53
N MET A 493 16.65 20.45 -1.38
CA MET A 493 15.70 19.34 -1.54
C MET A 493 15.74 18.73 -2.94
N LEU A 494 15.46 19.53 -3.97
CA LEU A 494 15.40 19.05 -5.35
C LEU A 494 16.75 18.49 -5.84
N PRO A 495 17.92 19.14 -5.60
CA PRO A 495 19.21 18.57 -5.98
C PRO A 495 19.53 17.26 -5.25
N GLN A 496 19.20 17.13 -3.95
CA GLN A 496 19.39 15.88 -3.22
C GLN A 496 18.49 14.76 -3.75
N MET A 497 17.21 15.03 -4.02
CA MET A 497 16.32 14.06 -4.65
C MET A 497 16.83 13.63 -6.03
N ARG A 498 17.38 14.55 -6.83
CA ARG A 498 18.03 14.25 -8.11
C ARG A 498 19.26 13.35 -7.94
N ILE A 499 20.12 13.61 -6.96
CA ILE A 499 21.27 12.76 -6.64
C ILE A 499 20.80 11.33 -6.34
N LEU A 500 19.80 11.17 -5.46
CA LEU A 500 19.25 9.85 -5.11
C LEU A 500 18.63 9.13 -6.33
N ALA A 501 17.96 9.87 -7.21
CA ALA A 501 17.37 9.35 -8.43
C ALA A 501 18.40 8.91 -9.48
N THR A 502 19.45 9.71 -9.69
CA THR A 502 20.38 9.56 -10.81
C THR A 502 21.65 8.82 -10.43
N ASP A 503 22.30 9.21 -9.34
CA ASP A 503 23.59 8.65 -8.92
C ASP A 503 23.40 7.36 -8.13
N TYR A 504 22.37 7.31 -7.27
CA TYR A 504 22.06 6.12 -6.46
C TYR A 504 21.05 5.21 -7.13
N GLU A 505 20.46 5.64 -8.25
CA GLU A 505 19.56 4.81 -9.03
C GLU A 505 18.43 4.22 -8.17
N THR A 506 17.81 5.03 -7.29
CA THR A 506 16.71 4.53 -6.46
C THR A 506 15.56 3.99 -7.32
N ASP A 507 14.94 2.88 -6.89
CA ASP A 507 13.74 2.29 -7.48
C ASP A 507 12.46 2.82 -6.81
N ILE A 508 12.56 3.33 -5.58
CA ILE A 508 11.44 3.90 -4.81
C ILE A 508 11.87 5.22 -4.17
N MET A 509 11.14 6.30 -4.46
CA MET A 509 11.24 7.55 -3.70
C MET A 509 10.12 7.57 -2.65
N TRP A 510 10.47 7.25 -1.41
CA TRP A 510 9.54 7.23 -0.29
C TRP A 510 9.69 8.55 0.48
N CYS A 511 8.91 9.57 0.13
CA CYS A 511 9.00 10.84 0.86
C CYS A 511 8.22 10.79 2.18
N ASP A 512 8.39 11.81 3.01
CA ASP A 512 7.54 11.96 4.20
C ASP A 512 7.06 13.40 4.40
N ILE A 513 5.97 13.52 5.17
CA ILE A 513 5.28 14.75 5.59
C ILE A 513 4.56 15.51 4.47
N GLY A 514 4.98 15.45 3.20
CA GLY A 514 4.16 15.92 2.08
C GLY A 514 3.77 17.40 2.09
N ALA A 515 4.62 18.26 2.68
CA ALA A 515 4.44 19.70 2.75
C ALA A 515 5.04 20.42 1.51
N ALA A 516 5.71 21.56 1.69
CA ALA A 516 6.37 22.31 0.61
C ALA A 516 7.37 21.41 -0.14
N ASN A 517 7.31 21.41 -1.48
CA ASN A 517 8.02 20.41 -2.29
C ASN A 517 8.32 20.89 -3.72
N ALA A 518 9.17 20.12 -4.43
CA ALA A 518 9.46 20.26 -5.86
C ALA A 518 9.05 19.00 -6.67
N THR A 519 8.11 18.22 -6.15
CA THR A 519 7.82 16.86 -6.63
C THR A 519 7.35 16.82 -8.08
N ALA A 520 6.58 17.81 -8.53
CA ALA A 520 6.08 17.83 -9.91
C ALA A 520 7.22 17.90 -10.94
N ILE A 521 8.23 18.76 -10.71
CA ILE A 521 9.41 18.88 -11.58
C ILE A 521 10.29 17.64 -11.46
N PHE A 522 10.56 17.21 -10.23
CA PHE A 522 11.37 16.02 -9.95
C PHE A 522 10.80 14.76 -10.62
N ALA A 523 9.51 14.49 -10.45
CA ALA A 523 8.84 13.30 -10.98
C ALA A 523 8.89 13.29 -12.52
N ALA A 524 8.61 14.41 -13.18
CA ALA A 524 8.68 14.50 -14.63
C ALA A 524 10.08 14.18 -15.18
N GLU A 525 11.13 14.72 -14.56
CA GLU A 525 12.53 14.46 -14.94
C GLU A 525 12.92 13.00 -14.68
N TRP A 526 12.64 12.51 -13.47
CA TRP A 526 13.01 11.16 -13.05
C TRP A 526 12.30 10.08 -13.86
N TRP A 527 10.99 10.21 -14.08
CA TRP A 527 10.21 9.26 -14.86
C TRP A 527 10.57 9.29 -16.35
N THR A 528 10.95 10.46 -16.89
CA THR A 528 11.47 10.55 -18.26
C THR A 528 12.78 9.79 -18.40
N ALA A 529 13.73 10.03 -17.50
CA ALA A 529 15.04 9.38 -17.51
C ALA A 529 14.92 7.86 -17.31
N THR A 530 14.12 7.42 -16.35
CA THR A 530 13.94 5.99 -16.04
C THR A 530 13.17 5.26 -17.14
N ARG A 531 12.15 5.88 -17.76
CA ARG A 531 11.50 5.32 -18.95
C ARG A 531 12.51 5.11 -20.09
N ALA A 532 13.36 6.09 -20.38
CA ALA A 532 14.40 5.96 -21.41
C ALA A 532 15.39 4.82 -21.09
N ALA A 533 15.66 4.56 -19.81
CA ALA A 533 16.49 3.46 -19.33
C ALA A 533 15.75 2.12 -19.18
N ASN A 534 14.46 2.03 -19.57
CA ASN A 534 13.61 0.87 -19.33
C ASN A 534 13.52 0.45 -17.84
N ARG A 535 13.64 1.42 -16.94
CA ARG A 535 13.51 1.25 -15.50
C ARG A 535 12.16 1.76 -15.05
N GLN A 536 11.42 0.91 -14.34
CA GLN A 536 10.17 1.28 -13.72
C GLN A 536 10.43 1.59 -12.25
N VAL A 537 9.97 2.74 -11.79
CA VAL A 537 10.18 3.26 -10.44
C VAL A 537 8.85 3.56 -9.76
N ALA A 538 8.85 3.84 -8.46
CA ALA A 538 7.65 4.17 -7.70
C ALA A 538 7.86 5.36 -6.76
N ILE A 539 6.80 6.14 -6.54
CA ILE A 539 6.77 7.24 -5.56
C ILE A 539 5.56 7.11 -4.62
N ASN A 540 5.73 7.36 -3.33
CA ASN A 540 4.65 7.19 -2.36
C ASN A 540 3.66 8.39 -2.33
N SER A 541 2.62 8.30 -1.49
CA SER A 541 1.62 9.35 -1.33
C SER A 541 2.00 10.51 -0.42
N ARG A 542 3.26 10.63 0.00
CA ARG A 542 3.74 11.64 0.95
C ARG A 542 4.76 12.61 0.36
N CYS A 543 4.90 12.65 -0.96
CA CYS A 543 5.79 13.60 -1.63
C CYS A 543 5.16 14.98 -1.87
N GLY A 544 3.99 15.28 -1.32
CA GLY A 544 3.40 16.62 -1.37
C GLY A 544 2.64 16.98 -2.65
N VAL A 545 2.46 16.03 -3.57
CA VAL A 545 1.62 16.17 -4.77
C VAL A 545 0.78 14.90 -4.94
N ALA A 546 -0.52 15.00 -4.68
CA ALA A 546 -1.43 13.84 -4.70
C ALA A 546 -1.45 13.15 -6.06
N GLN A 547 -1.38 13.92 -7.14
CA GLN A 547 -1.37 13.41 -8.52
C GLN A 547 -0.12 12.60 -8.83
N ALA A 548 1.02 12.92 -8.23
CA ALA A 548 2.25 12.18 -8.48
C ALA A 548 2.32 10.85 -7.73
N ALA A 549 1.47 10.62 -6.72
CA ALA A 549 1.56 9.44 -5.86
C ALA A 549 1.23 8.13 -6.59
N ASP A 550 2.09 7.12 -6.57
CA ASP A 550 1.80 5.82 -7.21
C ASP A 550 1.01 4.88 -6.32
N PHE A 551 1.23 4.96 -5.02
CA PHE A 551 0.60 4.12 -4.01
C PHE A 551 0.36 4.89 -2.71
N ASP A 552 -0.66 4.50 -1.96
CA ASP A 552 -1.01 5.11 -0.68
C ASP A 552 -0.21 4.48 0.48
N THR A 553 0.15 5.26 1.50
CA THR A 553 0.96 4.77 2.64
C THR A 553 0.27 4.96 4.00
N PRO A 554 -0.78 4.19 4.31
CA PRO A 554 -1.42 4.23 5.61
C PRO A 554 -0.51 3.54 6.65
N GLU A 555 -0.17 4.25 7.72
CA GLU A 555 0.67 3.75 8.80
C GLU A 555 -0.07 2.80 9.73
N TYR A 556 0.59 1.72 10.14
CA TYR A 556 0.07 0.69 11.05
C TYR A 556 -1.31 0.10 10.65
N ALA A 557 -1.69 0.22 9.37
CA ALA A 557 -3.07 0.00 8.94
C ALA A 557 -3.31 -1.39 8.35
N THR A 558 -4.52 -1.89 8.58
CA THR A 558 -5.17 -2.99 7.84
C THR A 558 -6.57 -2.54 7.42
N PHE A 559 -7.19 -3.25 6.47
CA PHE A 559 -8.53 -2.92 5.96
C PHE A 559 -9.48 -4.10 6.10
N ALA A 560 -10.81 -3.93 6.06
CA ALA A 560 -11.70 -5.10 5.97
C ALA A 560 -11.95 -5.52 4.52
N SER A 561 -11.84 -4.58 3.57
CA SER A 561 -12.02 -4.82 2.12
C SER A 561 -10.74 -4.55 1.32
N ALA A 562 -10.65 -5.15 0.12
CA ALA A 562 -9.56 -4.89 -0.81
C ALA A 562 -9.65 -3.44 -1.31
N GLN A 563 -8.49 -2.79 -1.42
CA GLN A 563 -8.39 -1.48 -2.06
C GLN A 563 -7.98 -1.69 -3.53
N THR A 564 -8.68 -1.04 -4.46
CA THR A 564 -8.37 -1.13 -5.90
C THR A 564 -7.05 -0.44 -6.22
N ARG A 565 -6.87 0.78 -5.68
CA ARG A 565 -5.62 1.52 -5.71
C ARG A 565 -4.57 0.82 -4.84
N LYS A 566 -3.33 0.78 -5.34
CA LYS A 566 -2.21 0.17 -4.65
C LYS A 566 -1.88 0.94 -3.37
N TRP A 567 -1.52 0.20 -2.32
CA TRP A 567 -1.14 0.76 -1.03
C TRP A 567 -0.03 -0.06 -0.36
N GLU A 568 0.68 0.55 0.56
CA GLU A 568 1.74 -0.05 1.35
C GLU A 568 1.58 0.32 2.83
N SER A 569 1.29 -0.67 3.67
CA SER A 569 1.31 -0.49 5.13
C SER A 569 2.75 -0.43 5.59
N ASN A 570 3.07 0.51 6.48
CA ASN A 570 4.38 0.61 7.10
C ASN A 570 4.26 0.67 8.63
N MET A 571 5.19 0.03 9.33
CA MET A 571 5.18 -0.11 10.79
C MET A 571 6.52 -0.62 11.33
N GLY A 572 6.85 -0.25 12.58
CA GLY A 572 7.98 -0.79 13.34
C GLY A 572 7.82 -2.25 13.76
N MET A 573 8.94 -2.99 13.78
CA MET A 573 9.05 -4.19 14.62
C MET A 573 9.08 -3.81 16.11
N ASP A 574 9.66 -2.67 16.43
CA ASP A 574 9.42 -2.01 17.71
C ASP A 574 7.96 -1.50 17.71
N PRO A 575 7.11 -1.86 18.69
CA PRO A 575 5.72 -1.44 18.72
C PRO A 575 5.53 0.06 19.04
N TYR A 576 6.60 0.78 19.38
CA TYR A 576 6.56 2.16 19.84
C TYR A 576 7.38 3.12 18.98
N SER A 577 8.18 2.65 18.03
CA SER A 577 9.17 3.47 17.33
C SER A 577 9.56 2.87 15.97
N TYR A 578 10.11 3.68 15.07
CA TYR A 578 10.84 3.18 13.90
C TYR A 578 12.34 3.11 14.21
N GLY A 579 12.93 4.20 14.71
CA GLY A 579 14.33 4.22 15.13
C GLY A 579 14.59 3.34 16.35
N TYR A 580 15.85 2.92 16.52
CA TYR A 580 16.28 2.12 17.68
C TYR A 580 15.83 2.75 19.01
N ASN A 581 15.16 1.95 19.86
CA ASN A 581 14.69 2.39 21.17
C ASN A 581 15.19 1.47 22.28
N SER A 582 16.09 1.98 23.11
CA SER A 582 16.64 1.29 24.28
C SER A 582 15.65 1.13 25.43
N ALA A 583 14.52 1.84 25.42
CA ALA A 583 13.46 1.67 26.38
C ALA A 583 12.56 0.46 26.07
N THR A 584 12.57 -0.05 24.83
CA THR A 584 11.78 -1.22 24.43
C THR A 584 12.48 -2.50 24.90
N PRO A 585 11.84 -3.33 25.75
CA PRO A 585 12.41 -4.61 26.14
C PRO A 585 12.33 -5.60 24.96
N ASP A 586 13.31 -6.51 24.89
CA ASP A 586 13.47 -7.46 23.78
C ASP A 586 12.21 -8.29 23.49
N GLU A 587 11.42 -8.62 24.52
CA GLU A 587 10.16 -9.38 24.40
C GLU A 587 8.97 -8.58 23.85
N ALA A 588 9.06 -7.25 23.77
CA ALA A 588 8.01 -6.40 23.23
C ALA A 588 8.07 -6.28 21.69
N TYR A 589 9.22 -6.57 21.09
CA TYR A 589 9.39 -6.56 19.64
C TYR A 589 8.44 -7.54 18.95
N MET A 590 7.99 -7.17 17.76
CA MET A 590 7.10 -7.97 16.93
C MET A 590 7.69 -9.36 16.67
N ASN A 591 6.93 -10.39 17.06
CA ASN A 591 7.30 -11.78 16.79
C ASN A 591 6.94 -12.20 15.35
N ALA A 592 7.50 -13.33 14.92
CA ALA A 592 7.31 -13.88 13.58
C ALA A 592 5.83 -14.15 13.23
N SER A 593 5.02 -14.61 14.18
CA SER A 593 3.59 -14.91 13.93
C SER A 593 2.80 -13.65 13.60
N THR A 594 2.99 -12.58 14.39
CA THR A 594 2.36 -11.28 14.12
C THR A 594 2.78 -10.75 12.77
N LEU A 595 4.08 -10.81 12.44
CA LEU A 595 4.60 -10.40 11.14
C LEU A 595 3.91 -11.15 9.99
N ILE A 596 3.87 -12.49 10.06
CA ILE A 596 3.26 -13.34 9.03
C ILE A 596 1.77 -13.02 8.86
N HIS A 597 1.03 -12.89 9.97
CA HIS A 597 -0.40 -12.59 9.93
C HIS A 597 -0.67 -11.24 9.30
N THR A 598 0.10 -10.22 9.68
CA THR A 598 0.01 -8.87 9.10
C THR A 598 0.34 -8.90 7.60
N LEU A 599 1.41 -9.59 7.20
CA LEU A 599 1.79 -9.71 5.79
C LEU A 599 0.68 -10.37 4.97
N VAL A 600 0.14 -11.50 5.43
CA VAL A 600 -0.94 -12.21 4.73
C VAL A 600 -2.21 -11.36 4.64
N ASP A 601 -2.57 -10.66 5.71
CA ASP A 601 -3.73 -9.76 5.74
C ASP A 601 -3.59 -8.64 4.71
N VAL A 602 -2.47 -7.92 4.75
CA VAL A 602 -2.16 -6.81 3.84
C VAL A 602 -2.15 -7.27 2.37
N VAL A 603 -1.47 -8.38 2.06
CA VAL A 603 -1.37 -8.90 0.69
C VAL A 603 -2.73 -9.30 0.12
N SER A 604 -3.59 -9.91 0.93
CA SER A 604 -4.94 -10.32 0.51
C SER A 604 -5.86 -9.15 0.16
N LYS A 605 -5.50 -7.93 0.59
CA LYS A 605 -6.26 -6.70 0.40
C LYS A 605 -5.57 -5.74 -0.57
N ASN A 606 -4.73 -6.29 -1.45
CA ASN A 606 -3.96 -5.61 -2.49
C ASN A 606 -2.75 -4.79 -1.98
N GLY A 607 -2.42 -4.87 -0.70
CA GLY A 607 -1.33 -4.09 -0.10
C GLY A 607 0.06 -4.71 -0.27
N ASN A 608 1.07 -3.91 0.00
CA ASN A 608 2.41 -4.35 0.39
C ASN A 608 2.64 -4.05 1.88
N LEU A 609 3.50 -4.81 2.55
CA LEU A 609 3.97 -4.52 3.90
C LEU A 609 5.43 -4.08 3.85
N LEU A 610 5.72 -2.89 4.35
CA LEU A 610 7.04 -2.33 4.53
C LEU A 610 7.37 -2.31 6.03
N LEU A 611 8.06 -3.35 6.51
CA LEU A 611 8.30 -3.57 7.94
C LEU A 611 9.61 -2.96 8.39
N ASP A 612 9.57 -2.08 9.38
CA ASP A 612 10.74 -1.34 9.84
C ASP A 612 11.56 -2.08 10.90
N VAL A 613 12.88 -1.92 10.81
CA VAL A 613 13.82 -2.21 11.90
C VAL A 613 14.61 -0.95 12.25
N GLY A 614 14.97 -0.85 13.54
CA GLY A 614 15.75 0.26 14.09
C GLY A 614 17.15 -0.19 14.53
N PRO A 615 18.18 -0.09 13.68
CA PRO A 615 19.54 -0.47 14.05
C PRO A 615 20.19 0.47 15.07
N ARG A 616 21.11 -0.06 15.86
CA ARG A 616 21.92 0.69 16.83
C ARG A 616 22.94 1.58 16.12
N ALA A 617 23.46 2.61 16.80
CA ALA A 617 24.47 3.52 16.24
C ALA A 617 25.75 2.85 15.71
N ASP A 618 26.12 1.67 16.22
CA ASP A 618 27.27 0.91 15.73
C ASP A 618 26.96 0.10 14.45
N GLY A 619 25.71 0.05 13.99
CA GLY A 619 25.27 -0.70 12.81
C GLY A 619 24.85 -2.15 13.10
N THR A 620 24.64 -2.53 14.36
CA THR A 620 24.00 -3.81 14.70
C THR A 620 22.48 -3.69 14.81
N ILE A 621 21.75 -4.70 14.32
CA ILE A 621 20.28 -4.80 14.43
C ILE A 621 19.95 -5.51 15.76
N VAL A 622 18.80 -5.19 16.38
CA VAL A 622 18.39 -5.81 17.64
C VAL A 622 18.16 -7.31 17.41
N GLN A 623 18.65 -8.16 18.33
CA GLN A 623 18.65 -9.61 18.12
C GLN A 623 17.23 -10.17 17.98
N SER A 624 16.25 -9.66 18.75
CA SER A 624 14.84 -10.04 18.62
C SER A 624 14.24 -9.76 17.24
N GLU A 625 14.64 -8.66 16.60
CA GLU A 625 14.23 -8.34 15.23
C GLU A 625 14.83 -9.36 14.25
N ILE A 626 16.13 -9.63 14.36
CA ILE A 626 16.84 -10.62 13.52
C ILE A 626 16.20 -12.00 13.65
N ASP A 627 15.94 -12.44 14.87
CA ASP A 627 15.41 -13.77 15.15
C ASP A 627 14.00 -13.93 14.58
N SER A 628 13.13 -12.93 14.81
CA SER A 628 11.76 -12.92 14.29
C SER A 628 11.72 -12.81 12.76
N LEU A 629 12.57 -11.97 12.15
CA LEU A 629 12.68 -11.88 10.69
C LEU A 629 13.19 -13.17 10.06
N ARG A 630 14.18 -13.83 10.68
CA ARG A 630 14.68 -15.12 10.19
C ARG A 630 13.66 -16.22 10.35
N GLU A 631 12.87 -16.20 11.42
CA GLU A 631 11.77 -17.15 11.61
C GLU A 631 10.64 -16.93 10.61
N ALA A 632 10.16 -15.70 10.45
CA ALA A 632 9.19 -15.35 9.42
C ALA A 632 9.72 -15.68 8.02
N GLY A 633 10.98 -15.38 7.74
CA GLY A 633 11.63 -15.67 6.46
C GLY A 633 11.66 -17.15 6.10
N ARG A 634 11.76 -18.07 7.09
CA ARG A 634 11.64 -19.52 6.84
C ARG A 634 10.24 -19.87 6.33
N TRP A 635 9.20 -19.31 6.95
CA TRP A 635 7.82 -19.52 6.53
C TRP A 635 7.51 -18.84 5.19
N ILE A 636 7.93 -17.59 5.00
CA ILE A 636 7.75 -16.86 3.74
C ILE A 636 8.42 -17.61 2.59
N ARG A 637 9.61 -18.19 2.81
CA ARG A 637 10.32 -18.97 1.78
C ARG A 637 9.52 -20.20 1.34
N SER A 638 8.89 -20.93 2.26
CA SER A 638 8.09 -22.12 1.92
C SER A 638 6.69 -21.78 1.39
N HIS A 639 6.18 -20.57 1.65
CA HIS A 639 4.83 -20.15 1.26
C HIS A 639 4.80 -19.04 0.20
N GLY A 640 5.97 -18.66 -0.32
CA GLY A 640 6.12 -17.48 -1.17
C GLY A 640 5.28 -17.49 -2.45
N GLU A 641 4.94 -18.67 -2.98
CA GLU A 641 4.06 -18.75 -4.15
C GLU A 641 2.64 -18.23 -3.88
N ALA A 642 2.18 -18.25 -2.63
CA ALA A 642 0.87 -17.75 -2.21
C ALA A 642 0.89 -16.25 -1.83
N LEU A 643 2.05 -15.61 -1.88
CA LEU A 643 2.24 -14.20 -1.54
C LEU A 643 2.73 -13.42 -2.75
N PHE A 644 3.94 -13.72 -3.22
CA PHE A 644 4.62 -12.96 -4.27
C PHE A 644 3.96 -13.18 -5.63
N ASN A 645 3.84 -12.10 -6.41
CA ASN A 645 3.17 -12.08 -7.71
C ASN A 645 1.71 -12.61 -7.68
N THR A 646 1.04 -12.51 -6.53
CA THR A 646 -0.40 -12.77 -6.41
C THR A 646 -1.19 -11.47 -6.53
N THR A 647 -2.52 -11.59 -6.67
CA THR A 647 -3.45 -10.48 -6.48
C THR A 647 -4.58 -10.87 -5.52
N TYR A 648 -5.33 -9.88 -5.07
CA TYR A 648 -6.51 -10.05 -4.22
C TYR A 648 -7.64 -10.77 -4.96
N TRP A 649 -8.61 -11.30 -4.22
CA TRP A 649 -9.83 -11.85 -4.78
C TRP A 649 -10.96 -10.82 -4.73
N PHE A 650 -11.55 -10.50 -5.88
CA PHE A 650 -12.58 -9.45 -6.00
C PHE A 650 -13.84 -9.75 -5.17
N VAL A 651 -14.23 -11.01 -5.09
CA VAL A 651 -15.50 -11.44 -4.48
C VAL A 651 -15.49 -11.28 -2.96
N GLN A 652 -14.38 -11.64 -2.31
CA GLN A 652 -14.27 -11.65 -0.85
C GLN A 652 -12.81 -11.63 -0.42
N THR A 653 -12.49 -10.81 0.58
CA THR A 653 -11.12 -10.65 1.12
C THR A 653 -10.84 -11.55 2.32
N GLU A 654 -11.83 -11.76 3.17
CA GLU A 654 -11.66 -12.50 4.42
C GLU A 654 -12.91 -13.30 4.85
N ILE A 655 -12.68 -14.34 5.65
CA ILE A 655 -13.70 -14.99 6.48
C ILE A 655 -13.23 -14.90 7.93
N LYS A 656 -14.10 -14.38 8.81
CA LYS A 656 -13.88 -14.34 10.26
C LYS A 656 -15.00 -15.08 10.98
N GLY A 657 -14.64 -16.04 11.83
CA GLY A 657 -15.55 -16.85 12.61
C GLY A 657 -14.82 -17.68 13.67
N VAL A 658 -15.57 -18.37 14.52
CA VAL A 658 -14.99 -19.20 15.59
C VAL A 658 -14.14 -20.32 14.97
N GLY A 659 -12.83 -20.29 15.20
CA GLY A 659 -11.87 -21.27 14.66
C GLY A 659 -11.61 -21.14 13.16
N LEU A 660 -11.98 -20.01 12.55
CA LEU A 660 -11.80 -19.74 11.13
C LEU A 660 -11.45 -18.27 10.91
N ASP A 661 -10.19 -18.00 10.61
CA ASP A 661 -9.69 -16.70 10.17
C ASP A 661 -8.93 -16.93 8.86
N VAL A 662 -9.50 -16.52 7.73
CA VAL A 662 -9.01 -16.90 6.40
C VAL A 662 -8.83 -15.68 5.51
N ARG A 663 -7.77 -15.68 4.72
CA ARG A 663 -7.47 -14.74 3.64
C ARG A 663 -7.33 -15.47 2.31
N PHE A 664 -7.48 -14.72 1.23
CA PHE A 664 -7.39 -15.24 -0.13
C PHE A 664 -6.40 -14.44 -0.97
N THR A 665 -5.61 -15.16 -1.74
CA THR A 665 -4.78 -14.60 -2.82
C THR A 665 -4.91 -15.49 -4.04
N GLN A 666 -4.58 -14.97 -5.21
CA GLN A 666 -4.68 -15.73 -6.44
C GLN A 666 -3.62 -15.38 -7.47
N LYS A 667 -3.36 -16.36 -8.34
CA LYS A 667 -2.61 -16.26 -9.60
C LYS A 667 -3.50 -16.69 -10.76
N ASP A 668 -2.95 -16.70 -11.96
CA ASP A 668 -3.68 -17.16 -13.14
C ASP A 668 -4.03 -18.65 -13.07
N ASP A 669 -3.19 -19.47 -12.43
CA ASP A 669 -3.28 -20.94 -12.41
C ASP A 669 -3.44 -21.55 -11.01
N ALA A 670 -3.45 -20.73 -9.97
CA ALA A 670 -3.62 -21.16 -8.58
C ALA A 670 -4.49 -20.18 -7.80
N PHE A 671 -5.25 -20.73 -6.84
CA PHE A 671 -5.99 -19.96 -5.85
C PHE A 671 -5.62 -20.45 -4.46
N TYR A 672 -5.34 -19.51 -3.56
CA TYR A 672 -4.76 -19.78 -2.25
C TYR A 672 -5.73 -19.44 -1.14
N ILE A 673 -5.85 -20.34 -0.18
CA ILE A 673 -6.64 -20.20 1.03
C ILE A 673 -5.65 -20.17 2.19
N LEU A 674 -5.47 -19.01 2.81
CA LEU A 674 -4.50 -18.78 3.87
C LEU A 674 -5.25 -18.66 5.20
N PHE A 675 -5.15 -19.66 6.05
CA PHE A 675 -5.72 -19.61 7.39
C PHE A 675 -4.74 -18.82 8.27
N LEU A 676 -5.19 -17.90 9.11
CA LEU A 676 -4.36 -17.17 10.09
C LEU A 676 -4.41 -17.82 11.49
N GLN A 677 -5.15 -18.91 11.60
CA GLN A 677 -5.27 -19.71 12.81
C GLN A 677 -5.31 -21.16 12.40
N LYS A 678 -4.85 -22.04 13.28
CA LYS A 678 -4.96 -23.48 13.08
C LYS A 678 -6.44 -23.86 12.87
N PRO A 679 -6.80 -24.46 11.73
CA PRO A 679 -8.20 -24.72 11.44
C PRO A 679 -8.74 -25.87 12.29
N VAL A 680 -10.02 -25.74 12.65
CA VAL A 680 -10.74 -26.77 13.38
C VAL A 680 -11.30 -27.82 12.42
N LEU A 681 -11.04 -29.10 12.71
CA LEU A 681 -11.60 -30.21 11.94
C LEU A 681 -13.03 -30.53 12.44
N ASP A 682 -14.00 -30.45 11.54
CA ASP A 682 -15.35 -30.97 11.75
C ASP A 682 -15.49 -32.30 11.00
N LYS A 683 -15.67 -33.40 11.74
CA LYS A 683 -15.78 -34.76 11.20
C LYS A 683 -14.62 -35.13 10.24
N GLY A 684 -13.41 -34.67 10.57
CA GLY A 684 -12.20 -34.92 9.78
C GLY A 684 -12.06 -34.05 8.52
N ALA A 685 -12.79 -32.94 8.43
CA ALA A 685 -12.66 -32.00 7.33
C ALA A 685 -12.53 -30.54 7.81
N VAL A 686 -11.71 -29.76 7.11
CA VAL A 686 -11.72 -28.30 7.18
C VAL A 686 -12.83 -27.78 6.27
N ARG A 687 -13.62 -26.82 6.76
CA ARG A 687 -14.75 -26.25 6.03
C ARG A 687 -14.48 -24.78 5.70
N VAL A 688 -14.55 -24.43 4.42
CA VAL A 688 -14.36 -23.06 3.92
C VAL A 688 -15.66 -22.59 3.28
N PRO A 689 -16.50 -21.79 3.98
CA PRO A 689 -17.75 -21.29 3.46
C PRO A 689 -17.51 -20.05 2.60
N ALA A 690 -17.14 -20.27 1.33
CA ALA A 690 -16.94 -19.22 0.35
C ALA A 690 -17.26 -19.74 -1.07
N PRO A 691 -17.67 -18.86 -2.01
CA PRO A 691 -17.88 -19.20 -3.41
C PRO A 691 -16.55 -19.37 -4.17
N LEU A 692 -15.65 -20.20 -3.64
CA LEU A 692 -14.29 -20.40 -4.16
C LEU A 692 -14.30 -20.82 -5.64
N PRO A 693 -13.33 -20.38 -6.46
CA PRO A 693 -13.26 -20.66 -7.89
C PRO A 693 -12.74 -22.08 -8.20
N ILE A 694 -13.25 -23.09 -7.48
CA ILE A 694 -12.89 -24.50 -7.59
C ILE A 694 -13.92 -25.28 -8.43
N LEU A 695 -13.47 -26.16 -9.32
CA LEU A 695 -14.30 -27.08 -10.11
C LEU A 695 -13.89 -28.54 -9.91
N LYS A 696 -14.82 -29.45 -10.22
CA LYS A 696 -14.54 -30.90 -10.21
C LYS A 696 -13.36 -31.21 -11.12
N GLY A 697 -12.36 -31.89 -10.57
CA GLY A 697 -11.10 -32.20 -11.25
C GLY A 697 -9.92 -31.40 -10.72
N ASP A 698 -10.15 -30.21 -10.15
CA ASP A 698 -9.08 -29.42 -9.54
C ASP A 698 -8.43 -30.17 -8.36
N LYS A 699 -7.13 -29.93 -8.19
CA LYS A 699 -6.34 -30.52 -7.11
C LYS A 699 -6.30 -29.57 -5.93
N VAL A 700 -6.56 -30.08 -4.73
CA VAL A 700 -6.39 -29.35 -3.47
C VAL A 700 -5.17 -29.91 -2.78
N SER A 701 -4.24 -29.08 -2.34
CA SER A 701 -3.04 -29.52 -1.60
C SER A 701 -2.71 -28.55 -0.47
N LEU A 702 -2.07 -29.04 0.58
CA LEU A 702 -1.36 -28.22 1.55
C LEU A 702 -0.03 -27.78 0.94
N LEU A 703 0.26 -26.48 0.99
CA LEU A 703 1.51 -25.96 0.48
C LEU A 703 2.66 -26.39 1.39
N SER A 704 3.76 -26.89 0.83
CA SER A 704 4.99 -27.24 1.56
C SER A 704 4.86 -28.33 2.65
N VAL A 705 3.72 -29.04 2.72
CA VAL A 705 3.51 -30.16 3.65
C VAL A 705 3.57 -31.50 2.90
N LYS A 706 4.57 -32.31 3.24
CA LYS A 706 4.70 -33.67 2.69
C LYS A 706 3.54 -34.56 3.15
N GLY A 707 2.90 -35.26 2.21
CA GLY A 707 1.69 -36.04 2.46
C GLY A 707 0.41 -35.19 2.47
N GLY A 708 0.55 -33.88 2.24
CA GLY A 708 -0.54 -32.94 2.06
C GLY A 708 -0.92 -32.71 0.59
N GLU A 709 -0.36 -33.48 -0.33
CA GLU A 709 -0.67 -33.40 -1.76
C GLU A 709 -1.97 -34.13 -2.12
N ASP A 710 -2.69 -33.65 -3.13
CA ASP A 710 -3.89 -34.30 -3.70
C ASP A 710 -4.97 -34.68 -2.65
N LEU A 711 -5.27 -33.73 -1.75
CA LEU A 711 -6.26 -33.87 -0.69
C LEU A 711 -7.66 -34.17 -1.25
N VAL A 712 -8.38 -35.06 -0.57
CA VAL A 712 -9.76 -35.38 -0.93
C VAL A 712 -10.67 -34.24 -0.49
N TRP A 713 -11.45 -33.70 -1.43
CA TRP A 713 -12.37 -32.61 -1.15
C TRP A 713 -13.75 -32.85 -1.79
N ASN A 714 -14.76 -32.15 -1.30
CA ASN A 714 -16.07 -32.05 -1.93
C ASN A 714 -16.69 -30.69 -1.66
N LEU A 715 -17.77 -30.40 -2.40
CA LEU A 715 -18.56 -29.19 -2.20
C LEU A 715 -19.89 -29.55 -1.59
N SER A 716 -20.32 -28.74 -0.64
CA SER A 716 -21.67 -28.75 -0.09
C SER A 716 -22.28 -27.35 -0.16
N SER A 717 -23.56 -27.25 0.20
CA SER A 717 -24.26 -25.98 0.40
C SER A 717 -24.72 -25.90 1.85
N SER A 718 -24.52 -24.75 2.48
CA SER A 718 -24.95 -24.45 3.84
C SER A 718 -25.55 -23.05 3.83
N GLU A 719 -26.81 -22.90 4.24
CA GLU A 719 -27.50 -21.58 4.29
C GLU A 719 -27.48 -20.82 2.95
N GLY A 720 -27.46 -21.54 1.82
CA GLY A 720 -27.39 -20.93 0.49
C GLY A 720 -25.99 -20.50 0.05
N GLN A 721 -24.96 -20.75 0.87
CA GLN A 721 -23.56 -20.52 0.54
C GLN A 721 -22.84 -21.81 0.15
N ARG A 722 -21.97 -21.73 -0.86
CA ARG A 722 -21.07 -22.83 -1.26
C ARG A 722 -20.04 -23.06 -0.15
N VAL A 723 -19.79 -24.32 0.20
CA VAL A 723 -18.79 -24.70 1.21
C VAL A 723 -17.86 -25.74 0.62
N LEU A 724 -16.56 -25.46 0.65
CA LEU A 724 -15.51 -26.44 0.35
C LEU A 724 -15.20 -27.24 1.61
N ASN A 725 -15.33 -28.57 1.54
CA ASN A 725 -14.96 -29.48 2.63
C ASN A 725 -13.71 -30.26 2.21
N ILE A 726 -12.62 -30.09 2.94
CA ILE A 726 -11.31 -30.67 2.63
C ILE A 726 -11.00 -31.71 3.70
N LYS A 727 -10.98 -32.98 3.33
CA LYS A 727 -10.67 -34.08 4.24
C LYS A 727 -9.20 -34.06 4.59
N LEU A 728 -8.91 -34.02 5.88
CA LEU A 728 -7.56 -33.87 6.41
C LEU A 728 -7.38 -34.74 7.65
N LYS A 729 -6.18 -35.32 7.77
CA LYS A 729 -5.75 -35.95 9.03
C LYS A 729 -5.17 -34.84 9.91
N GLY A 730 -5.52 -34.85 11.20
CA GLY A 730 -5.03 -33.85 12.16
C GLY A 730 -3.51 -33.72 12.19
N GLU A 731 -2.80 -34.84 12.04
CA GLU A 731 -1.33 -34.90 11.98
C GLU A 731 -0.72 -34.00 10.89
N LEU A 732 -1.42 -33.78 9.76
CA LEU A 732 -0.92 -32.90 8.70
C LEU A 732 -0.94 -31.43 9.11
N LEU A 733 -1.84 -31.05 10.01
CA LEU A 733 -1.91 -29.68 10.56
C LEU A 733 -0.77 -29.43 11.56
N ASP A 734 -0.22 -30.47 12.17
CA ASP A 734 0.90 -30.38 13.11
C ASP A 734 2.26 -30.34 12.39
N ILE A 735 2.33 -30.75 11.12
CA ILE A 735 3.55 -30.68 10.29
C ILE A 735 3.79 -29.26 9.76
N ASP A 736 2.69 -28.55 9.47
CA ASP A 736 2.72 -27.16 9.00
C ASP A 736 3.03 -26.16 10.13
N GLU A 737 2.91 -26.61 11.39
CA GLU A 737 3.55 -25.93 12.51
C GLU A 737 5.06 -26.12 12.37
N ILE A 738 5.77 -25.07 11.97
CA ILE A 738 7.23 -25.02 11.75
C ILE A 738 7.96 -26.03 12.67
N PRO A 739 8.42 -27.19 12.15
CA PRO A 739 9.01 -28.21 13.01
C PRO A 739 10.40 -27.81 13.50
N GLY A 740 10.50 -27.38 14.76
CA GLY A 740 11.68 -27.47 15.62
C GLY A 740 12.81 -26.44 15.42
N ILE A 741 12.97 -25.54 16.40
CA ILE A 741 14.31 -25.13 16.87
C ILE A 741 14.68 -26.07 18.02
N ASN A 742 15.17 -27.27 17.67
CA ASN A 742 15.85 -28.15 18.63
C ASN A 742 17.22 -28.62 18.07
N ARG A 743 17.82 -27.81 17.20
CA ARG A 743 19.24 -27.97 16.84
C ARG A 743 19.97 -26.69 17.26
N PRO A 744 20.79 -26.74 18.31
CA PRO A 744 21.67 -25.62 18.62
C PRO A 744 22.62 -25.44 17.44
N PHE A 745 22.83 -24.18 17.05
CA PHE A 745 24.04 -23.81 16.34
C PHE A 745 25.22 -24.18 17.25
N ILE A 746 25.99 -25.20 16.85
CA ILE A 746 27.31 -25.44 17.43
C ILE A 746 28.19 -24.31 16.90
N GLY A 747 28.41 -23.30 17.75
CA GLY A 747 29.21 -22.11 17.46
C GLY A 747 29.30 -21.13 18.62
N THR A 748 29.50 -21.65 19.84
CA THR A 748 30.09 -21.03 21.05
C THR A 748 29.72 -19.57 21.43
N ALA A 749 28.66 -19.41 22.24
CA ALA A 749 28.69 -18.87 23.62
C ALA A 749 27.26 -18.87 24.20
N GLU A 750 27.07 -19.43 25.40
CA GLU A 750 25.76 -19.74 26.01
C GLU A 750 24.93 -18.50 26.41
N PRO A 751 23.59 -18.51 26.22
CA PRO A 751 22.66 -17.61 26.91
C PRO A 751 21.98 -18.29 28.12
N PRO A 752 21.46 -17.52 29.10
CA PRO A 752 20.79 -18.06 30.28
C PRO A 752 19.39 -18.62 29.98
N GLN A 753 19.03 -19.65 30.72
CA GLN A 753 17.71 -20.29 30.73
C GLN A 753 16.67 -19.43 31.45
N ASN A 754 15.67 -18.94 30.69
CA ASN A 754 14.23 -18.99 31.04
C ASN A 754 13.46 -18.05 30.10
N ALA A 755 12.97 -18.58 28.98
CA ALA A 755 11.89 -17.98 28.22
C ALA A 755 10.78 -19.02 28.06
N THR A 756 9.61 -18.72 28.62
CA THR A 756 8.39 -19.48 28.45
C THR A 756 7.97 -19.48 26.99
N VAL A 757 8.00 -20.65 26.36
CA VAL A 757 7.55 -20.90 24.99
C VAL A 757 6.05 -20.67 24.89
N THR A 758 5.63 -19.65 24.15
CA THR A 758 4.25 -19.49 23.69
C THR A 758 4.06 -20.36 22.46
N THR A 759 3.05 -21.23 22.48
CA THR A 759 2.69 -22.14 21.39
C THR A 759 2.31 -21.34 20.13
N LEU A 760 2.96 -21.66 19.00
CA LEU A 760 2.73 -21.07 17.68
C LEU A 760 1.40 -21.59 17.09
N ASN A 761 0.43 -20.70 16.86
CA ASN A 761 -0.75 -21.02 16.06
C ASN A 761 -0.44 -20.64 14.61
N SER A 762 0.03 -21.60 13.81
CA SER A 762 0.49 -21.35 12.43
C SER A 762 -0.65 -21.17 11.44
N ALA A 763 -0.33 -20.45 10.37
CA ALA A 763 -1.19 -20.24 9.22
C ALA A 763 -1.18 -21.45 8.28
N MET A 764 -2.28 -22.21 8.20
CA MET A 764 -2.41 -23.32 7.23
C MET A 764 -2.59 -22.75 5.82
N LEU A 765 -1.85 -23.25 4.83
CA LEU A 765 -2.05 -22.86 3.43
C LEU A 765 -2.57 -23.99 2.57
N ILE A 766 -3.69 -23.75 1.90
CA ILE A 766 -4.27 -24.67 0.93
C ILE A 766 -4.21 -24.04 -0.45
N THR A 767 -3.53 -24.70 -1.37
CA THR A 767 -3.52 -24.37 -2.79
C THR A 767 -4.55 -25.20 -3.53
N THR A 768 -5.33 -24.56 -4.39
CA THR A 768 -6.07 -25.23 -5.46
C THR A 768 -5.36 -25.01 -6.79
N SER A 769 -4.81 -26.07 -7.37
CA SER A 769 -4.22 -26.03 -8.70
C SER A 769 -5.31 -26.26 -9.75
N LEU A 770 -5.42 -25.31 -10.68
CA LEU A 770 -6.38 -25.33 -11.77
C LEU A 770 -5.79 -26.15 -12.92
N LEU A 771 -6.34 -27.33 -13.18
CA LEU A 771 -5.75 -28.26 -14.17
C LEU A 771 -5.80 -27.70 -15.59
N LEU A 772 -4.66 -27.77 -16.29
CA LEU A 772 -4.56 -27.67 -17.74
C LEU A 772 -4.78 -29.05 -18.37
N PRO A 773 -5.41 -29.17 -19.55
CA PRO A 773 -5.24 -30.36 -20.37
C PRO A 773 -3.77 -30.44 -20.82
N ASN A 774 -3.16 -31.62 -20.65
CA ASN A 774 -1.77 -31.91 -21.03
C ASN A 774 -1.46 -31.41 -22.46
N LEU A 775 -0.62 -30.37 -22.56
CA LEU A 775 0.18 -30.11 -23.75
C LEU A 775 1.59 -30.63 -23.46
N GLY A 776 2.14 -31.37 -24.43
CA GLY A 776 3.25 -32.31 -24.28
C GLY A 776 4.53 -31.77 -23.67
N GLU A 777 5.30 -32.74 -23.16
CA GLU A 777 6.61 -32.66 -22.52
C GLU A 777 7.53 -31.54 -23.04
N CYS A 778 7.83 -30.59 -22.16
CA CYS A 778 9.11 -29.90 -22.17
C CYS A 778 9.73 -30.07 -20.78
N GLN A 779 10.78 -30.89 -20.70
CA GLN A 779 11.57 -31.07 -19.49
C GLN A 779 12.22 -29.74 -19.09
N VAL A 780 11.98 -29.31 -17.87
CA VAL A 780 12.78 -28.26 -17.20
C VAL A 780 13.74 -28.99 -16.28
N ASP A 781 14.99 -29.13 -16.71
CA ASP A 781 16.07 -29.69 -15.90
C ASP A 781 16.50 -28.68 -14.83
N PHE A 782 16.50 -29.13 -13.58
CA PHE A 782 17.00 -28.40 -12.44
C PHE A 782 18.14 -29.22 -11.79
N VAL A 783 19.30 -28.56 -11.60
CA VAL A 783 20.32 -28.74 -10.53
C VAL A 783 21.68 -29.44 -10.85
N ARG A 784 22.75 -28.62 -10.67
CA ARG A 784 24.15 -28.84 -10.17
C ARG A 784 25.21 -29.53 -11.05
N SER A 785 26.32 -28.82 -11.28
CA SER A 785 27.54 -28.88 -10.43
C SER A 785 28.70 -28.06 -11.06
N TYR A 786 29.33 -27.19 -10.28
CA TYR A 786 30.65 -26.62 -10.59
C TYR A 786 31.68 -27.40 -9.77
N THR A 787 32.49 -28.21 -10.43
CA THR A 787 33.77 -28.69 -9.90
C THR A 787 34.89 -27.94 -10.59
N ALA A 788 35.77 -27.37 -9.77
CA ALA A 788 36.99 -26.71 -10.16
C ALA A 788 37.97 -27.69 -10.85
N THR A 789 38.64 -27.21 -11.89
CA THR A 789 39.97 -27.67 -12.30
C THR A 789 40.79 -26.46 -12.74
N ASN A 790 41.97 -26.35 -12.13
CA ASN A 790 43.04 -25.42 -12.46
C ASN A 790 43.48 -25.56 -13.93
N ASP A 791 43.74 -24.43 -14.57
CA ASP A 791 45.08 -24.04 -15.03
C ASP A 791 45.21 -22.50 -14.97
#